data_AF-W7CTT2-F1
#
_entry.id   AF-W7CTT2-F1
#
_cell.length_a   1.000
_cell.length_b   1.000
_cell.length_c   1.000
_cell.angle_alpha   90.00
_cell.angle_beta   90.00
_cell.angle_gamma   90.00
#
_symmetry.space_group_name_H-M   'P 1'
#
loop_
_entity.id
_entity.type
_entity.pdbx_description
1 polymer ?
#
loop_
_entity_poly.entity_id
_entity_poly.type
_entity_poly.pdbx_seq_one_letter_code
_entity_poly.pdbx_strand_id
1 'polypeptide(L)'
;MGLFGRWKKQFKKQESPLQQEQLKDDVVEQKVQPTADALYAKGLQLQVDGQQTAANEAFTAAIGLSDVKNVSRFGIGVLHEQQGEWELAIAAYKEKLTETHNDSHLYYQLGILLKKLNRPTEAIPYIEHALEGEKVFSGWYYNLARCFEDIANYEQAAVNYQQTVSRQQVHRPEIYRRLAFCLAQTGAEKAALAKYREADLYRIPSNMSEKSYQKAIADVSVKYAMCYEFYEELNDKMVFYESMSGSSMMGNPGGVFDYTFRDEDFSDYIHIWVINDFEAIPQHYRKQANIIFVKRNSDAYLRYITTAKYLICDSVFAQYVVRKPGQKYLHTTHGIFYKTVGRQSANKEVGVAISTRNYLQATHLIVPNQFMVEQQEYAYSIKGIRSAKVAIAGYPRIDITLKQDDTVKRAILERLKINNGKANVLYAPTWRGTSKDNHFDVDKLVSDLEALARIDANILFRGHPITRSVLKMVKMPDNIIMPPGDISTNLLMSTMDVLISDYSSVFFDFIPTEKPIVHYLYDVDEYRSARGLNLSEEELPGFIAKTTEELVAAVERGIVDQTPSPRYLAAKARFCPLDKGRSGEAVALWFFKDDSREVELVANKEYRQKDLYLGGLLSDTTVLPSFVKGTKERQANNHLVTAMMRGGVLKDSAKKASIVSLGNDVNFVPYGPTMPKTLAEIMAIREFEKTQQFSTEQSKKHYQKAYQREWRRLFGDTVFDEVINLEKDSPFWSGVFEQQIRK
;
A
#
# COMPACT_ATOMS: atom_id res chain seq x y z
N MET A 1 18.84 6.56 -11.79
CA MET A 1 20.32 6.59 -11.59
C MET A 1 21.08 7.33 -12.70
N GLY A 2 20.52 8.38 -13.34
CA GLY A 2 21.16 9.03 -14.49
C GLY A 2 21.64 10.49 -14.31
N LEU A 3 21.35 11.13 -13.17
CA LEU A 3 21.59 12.57 -12.99
C LEU A 3 22.74 12.92 -12.03
N PHE A 4 23.08 12.02 -11.10
CA PHE A 4 24.16 12.25 -10.10
C PHE A 4 25.59 12.18 -10.69
N GLY A 5 25.77 11.53 -11.84
CA GLY A 5 27.09 11.34 -12.45
C GLY A 5 27.65 12.55 -13.19
N ARG A 6 26.80 13.52 -13.58
CA ARG A 6 27.24 14.71 -14.33
C ARG A 6 27.68 15.88 -13.45
N TRP A 7 27.25 15.93 -12.19
CA TRP A 7 27.56 17.05 -11.28
C TRP A 7 28.96 16.97 -10.65
N LYS A 8 29.49 15.75 -10.42
CA LYS A 8 30.84 15.55 -9.87
C LYS A 8 31.99 15.94 -10.81
N LYS A 9 31.72 16.22 -12.09
CA LYS A 9 32.76 16.54 -13.09
C LYS A 9 33.12 18.03 -13.18
N GLN A 10 32.47 18.90 -12.42
CA GLN A 10 32.70 20.35 -12.52
C GLN A 10 33.54 20.97 -11.38
N PHE A 11 33.97 20.19 -10.38
CA PHE A 11 34.78 20.69 -9.25
C PHE A 11 36.19 20.06 -9.13
N LYS A 12 36.71 19.45 -10.20
CA LYS A 12 38.12 19.03 -10.26
C LYS A 12 38.85 19.77 -11.37
N LYS A 13 39.25 21.01 -11.09
CA LYS A 13 40.33 21.71 -11.80
C LYS A 13 40.64 23.01 -11.06
N GLN A 14 41.60 22.97 -10.14
CA GLN A 14 42.60 23.99 -9.87
C GLN A 14 43.40 23.57 -8.65
N GLU A 15 44.46 22.80 -8.87
CA GLU A 15 45.63 22.78 -7.97
C GLU A 15 46.86 22.94 -8.86
N SER A 16 47.73 23.89 -8.51
CA SER A 16 48.89 24.30 -9.30
C SER A 16 50.16 23.52 -8.88
N PRO A 17 51.20 23.46 -9.72
CA PRO A 17 52.37 22.58 -9.52
C PRO A 17 53.39 23.05 -8.47
N LEU A 18 53.03 23.96 -7.55
CA LEU A 18 53.97 24.65 -6.65
C LEU A 18 53.90 24.18 -5.18
N GLN A 19 53.47 22.95 -4.95
CA GLN A 19 53.50 22.31 -3.61
C GLN A 19 54.25 20.97 -3.59
N GLN A 20 55.01 20.64 -4.65
CA GLN A 20 55.79 19.39 -4.71
C GLN A 20 57.25 19.52 -4.22
N GLU A 21 57.67 20.67 -3.67
CA GLU A 21 59.07 20.90 -3.30
C GLU A 21 59.26 21.48 -1.88
N GLN A 22 58.43 21.04 -0.94
CA GLN A 22 58.62 21.26 0.51
C GLN A 22 58.32 19.98 1.34
N LEU A 23 58.57 18.81 0.75
CA LEU A 23 58.50 17.49 1.40
C LEU A 23 59.87 16.82 1.38
N LYS A 24 60.87 17.49 1.95
CA LYS A 24 62.10 16.87 2.42
C LYS A 24 62.41 17.54 3.75
N ASP A 25 62.46 16.72 4.79
CA ASP A 25 62.67 17.05 6.20
C ASP A 25 61.40 17.33 7.00
N ASP A 26 60.57 16.29 7.11
CA ASP A 26 59.89 15.92 8.36
C ASP A 26 59.38 14.48 8.20
N VAL A 27 60.19 13.50 8.62
CA VAL A 27 59.71 12.14 8.89
C VAL A 27 58.93 12.21 10.21
N VAL A 28 57.73 12.76 10.15
CA VAL A 28 56.70 12.47 11.15
C VAL A 28 56.17 11.10 10.78
N GLU A 29 56.42 10.10 11.62
CA GLU A 29 55.72 8.82 11.61
C GLU A 29 54.21 9.09 11.45
N GLN A 30 53.66 8.92 10.26
CA GLN A 30 52.22 8.74 10.09
C GLN A 30 51.88 7.43 10.79
N LYS A 31 51.51 7.50 12.07
CA LYS A 31 50.87 6.40 12.78
C LYS A 31 49.67 5.96 11.94
N VAL A 32 49.84 4.84 11.23
CA VAL A 32 48.75 4.20 10.48
C VAL A 32 47.61 4.02 11.47
N GLN A 33 46.48 4.69 11.23
CA GLN A 33 45.32 4.51 12.10
C GLN A 33 44.92 3.03 12.06
N PRO A 34 44.77 2.39 13.23
CA PRO A 34 44.49 0.97 13.28
C PRO A 34 43.09 0.68 12.69
N THR A 35 42.99 -0.37 11.87
CA THR A 35 41.72 -0.82 11.30
C THR A 35 40.81 -1.43 12.36
N ALA A 36 39.50 -1.54 12.08
CA ALA A 36 38.55 -2.21 12.97
C ALA A 36 39.01 -3.64 13.35
N ASP A 37 39.51 -4.41 12.38
CA ASP A 37 40.04 -5.77 12.60
C ASP A 37 41.29 -5.77 13.48
N ALA A 38 42.19 -4.80 13.30
CA ALA A 38 43.39 -4.68 14.12
C ALA A 38 43.06 -4.30 15.57
N LEU A 39 42.09 -3.42 15.78
CA LEU A 39 41.59 -3.05 17.11
C LEU A 39 40.84 -4.20 17.77
N TYR A 40 40.06 -4.97 17.01
CA TYR A 40 39.42 -6.18 17.50
C TYR A 40 40.44 -7.23 17.95
N ALA A 41 41.45 -7.52 17.12
CA ALA A 41 42.52 -8.47 17.48
C ALA A 41 43.31 -8.00 18.71
N LYS A 42 43.59 -6.68 18.81
CA LYS A 42 44.20 -6.08 20.01
C LYS A 42 43.30 -6.27 21.24
N GLY A 43 42.00 -6.07 21.12
CA GLY A 43 41.04 -6.28 22.21
C GLY A 43 41.05 -7.73 22.72
N LEU A 44 41.06 -8.71 21.80
CA LEU A 44 41.17 -10.13 22.16
C LEU A 44 42.48 -10.44 22.92
N GLN A 45 43.61 -9.93 22.44
CA GLN A 45 44.90 -10.14 23.10
C GLN A 45 44.90 -9.55 24.52
N LEU A 46 44.41 -8.32 24.67
CA LEU A 46 44.31 -7.65 25.97
C LEU A 46 43.39 -8.38 26.95
N GLN A 47 42.33 -9.02 26.44
CA GLN A 47 41.44 -9.86 27.23
C GLN A 47 42.15 -11.12 27.73
N VAL A 48 42.95 -11.78 26.89
CA VAL A 48 43.80 -12.92 27.29
C VAL A 48 44.83 -12.49 28.33
N ASP A 49 45.39 -11.29 28.19
CA ASP A 49 46.39 -10.72 29.10
C ASP A 49 45.78 -10.22 30.44
N GLY A 50 44.47 -10.37 30.65
CA GLY A 50 43.75 -9.95 31.86
C GLY A 50 43.53 -8.44 31.99
N GLN A 51 43.77 -7.66 30.93
CA GLN A 51 43.62 -6.21 30.89
C GLN A 51 42.23 -5.79 30.43
N GLN A 52 41.21 -6.10 31.23
CA GLN A 52 39.80 -5.96 30.84
C GLN A 52 39.40 -4.53 30.38
N THR A 53 39.86 -3.50 31.09
CA THR A 53 39.53 -2.10 30.72
C THR A 53 40.09 -1.73 29.36
N ALA A 54 41.36 -2.07 29.09
CA ALA A 54 42.02 -1.77 27.82
C ALA A 54 41.42 -2.60 26.65
N ALA A 55 40.98 -3.83 26.92
CA ALA A 55 40.26 -4.66 25.96
C ALA A 55 38.94 -3.99 25.55
N ASN A 56 38.14 -3.52 26.52
CA ASN A 56 36.86 -2.84 26.27
C ASN A 56 37.03 -1.53 25.47
N GLU A 57 38.08 -0.76 25.73
CA GLU A 57 38.41 0.44 24.93
C GLU A 57 38.74 0.07 23.48
N ALA A 58 39.56 -0.97 23.27
CA ALA A 58 39.92 -1.46 21.94
C ALA A 58 38.69 -1.97 21.18
N PHE A 59 37.80 -2.71 21.84
CA PHE A 59 36.54 -3.16 21.27
C PHE A 59 35.59 -2.02 20.95
N THR A 60 35.48 -0.99 21.80
CA THR A 60 34.67 0.21 21.53
C THR A 60 35.18 0.96 20.31
N ALA A 61 36.50 1.11 20.17
CA ALA A 61 37.11 1.70 19.00
C ALA A 61 36.89 0.85 17.73
N ALA A 62 36.96 -0.48 17.86
CA ALA A 62 36.66 -1.40 16.76
C ALA A 62 35.21 -1.28 16.28
N ILE A 63 34.24 -1.18 17.21
CA ILE A 63 32.82 -0.94 16.89
C ILE A 63 32.66 0.38 16.12
N GLY A 64 33.32 1.45 16.57
CA GLY A 64 33.21 2.78 15.95
C GLY A 64 33.77 2.87 14.53
N LEU A 65 34.75 2.01 14.19
CA LEU A 65 35.39 1.96 12.87
C LEU A 65 34.85 0.85 11.97
N SER A 66 33.99 -0.03 12.47
CA SER A 66 33.49 -1.18 11.72
C SER A 66 32.34 -0.79 10.79
N ASP A 67 32.46 -1.16 9.52
CA ASP A 67 31.38 -1.08 8.53
C ASP A 67 30.48 -2.34 8.54
N VAL A 68 30.71 -3.28 9.46
CA VAL A 68 29.96 -4.53 9.54
C VAL A 68 28.53 -4.23 10.00
N LYS A 69 27.56 -4.75 9.25
CA LYS A 69 26.14 -4.51 9.48
C LYS A 69 25.74 -4.90 10.91
N ASN A 70 25.01 -4.01 11.58
CA ASN A 70 24.50 -4.14 12.95
C ASN A 70 25.55 -4.12 14.08
N VAL A 71 26.86 -3.98 13.81
CA VAL A 71 27.88 -3.82 14.87
C VAL A 71 27.56 -2.63 15.77
N SER A 72 27.14 -1.51 15.20
CA SER A 72 26.75 -0.33 15.99
C SER A 72 25.51 -0.56 16.86
N ARG A 73 24.63 -1.51 16.52
CA ARG A 73 23.41 -1.83 17.26
C ARG A 73 23.66 -2.88 18.34
N PHE A 74 24.34 -3.98 18.00
CA PHE A 74 24.50 -5.15 18.86
C PHE A 74 25.88 -5.24 19.54
N GLY A 75 26.78 -4.29 19.25
CA GLY A 75 28.09 -4.20 19.88
C GLY A 75 29.09 -5.24 19.38
N ILE A 76 30.07 -5.55 20.23
CA ILE A 76 31.25 -6.35 19.87
C ILE A 76 30.92 -7.81 19.52
N GLY A 77 29.79 -8.33 20.00
CA GLY A 77 29.35 -9.70 19.74
C GLY A 77 29.20 -10.02 18.25
N VAL A 78 28.88 -9.03 17.40
CA VAL A 78 28.80 -9.22 15.95
C VAL A 78 30.18 -9.51 15.33
N LEU A 79 31.23 -8.87 15.85
CA LEU A 79 32.61 -9.12 15.39
C LEU A 79 33.11 -10.48 15.90
N HIS A 80 32.80 -10.86 17.15
CA HIS A 80 33.05 -12.22 17.64
C HIS A 80 32.36 -13.27 16.76
N GLU A 81 31.09 -13.05 16.40
CA GLU A 81 30.33 -13.95 15.53
C GLU A 81 30.99 -14.09 14.15
N GLN A 82 31.41 -12.98 13.54
CA GLN A 82 32.03 -12.99 12.21
C GLN A 82 33.35 -13.78 12.18
N GLN A 83 34.09 -13.79 13.29
CA GLN A 83 35.35 -14.53 13.43
C GLN A 83 35.16 -15.99 13.86
N GLY A 84 33.91 -16.42 14.10
CA GLY A 84 33.60 -17.79 14.55
C GLY A 84 33.80 -18.01 16.05
N GLU A 85 33.99 -16.94 16.83
CA GLU A 85 34.16 -16.97 18.28
C GLU A 85 32.80 -16.99 18.99
N TRP A 86 32.05 -18.07 18.81
CA TRP A 86 30.63 -18.12 19.16
C TRP A 86 30.34 -17.93 20.66
N GLU A 87 31.18 -18.46 21.56
CA GLU A 87 30.99 -18.31 23.01
C GLU A 87 31.30 -16.87 23.47
N LEU A 88 32.32 -16.22 22.89
CA LEU A 88 32.59 -14.80 23.13
C LEU A 88 31.45 -13.92 22.61
N ALA A 89 30.89 -14.26 21.44
CA ALA A 89 29.71 -13.57 20.91
C ALA A 89 28.49 -13.69 21.84
N ILE A 90 28.23 -14.88 22.37
CA ILE A 90 27.15 -15.13 23.34
C ILE A 90 27.36 -14.29 24.61
N ALA A 91 28.57 -14.28 25.17
CA ALA A 91 28.89 -13.49 26.36
C ALA A 91 28.68 -11.99 26.11
N ALA A 92 29.20 -11.46 24.99
CA ALA A 92 29.06 -10.07 24.61
C ALA A 92 27.59 -9.66 24.35
N TYR A 93 26.79 -10.52 23.72
CA TYR A 93 25.36 -10.24 23.53
C TYR A 93 24.57 -10.27 24.85
N LYS A 94 24.92 -11.16 25.79
CA LYS A 94 24.31 -11.17 27.13
C LYS A 94 24.64 -9.90 27.91
N GLU A 95 25.89 -9.46 27.88
CA GLU A 95 26.31 -8.18 28.47
C GLU A 95 25.52 -7.03 27.83
N LYS A 96 25.43 -7.00 26.49
CA LYS A 96 24.68 -5.97 25.78
C LYS A 96 23.19 -5.94 26.15
N LEU A 97 22.57 -7.09 26.40
CA LEU A 97 21.18 -7.16 26.86
C LEU A 97 20.96 -6.52 28.24
N THR A 98 21.97 -6.53 29.12
CA THR A 98 21.89 -5.84 30.42
C THR A 98 21.88 -4.32 30.27
N GLU A 99 22.44 -3.78 29.19
CA GLU A 99 22.43 -2.35 28.89
C GLU A 99 21.12 -1.92 28.21
N THR A 100 20.74 -2.63 27.14
CA THR A 100 19.70 -2.14 26.22
C THR A 100 18.28 -2.45 26.68
N HIS A 101 18.10 -3.39 27.62
CA HIS A 101 16.82 -3.87 28.16
C HIS A 101 15.77 -4.19 27.07
N ASN A 102 15.42 -5.47 26.90
CA ASN A 102 14.27 -5.90 26.10
C ASN A 102 14.38 -5.67 24.56
N ASP A 103 15.59 -5.75 23.96
CA ASP A 103 15.75 -5.74 22.50
C ASP A 103 15.47 -7.13 21.90
N SER A 104 14.27 -7.30 21.33
CA SER A 104 13.82 -8.56 20.69
C SER A 104 14.78 -9.10 19.63
N HIS A 105 15.45 -8.25 18.86
CA HIS A 105 16.39 -8.75 17.85
C HIS A 105 17.65 -9.34 18.48
N LEU A 106 18.14 -8.76 19.57
CA LEU A 106 19.33 -9.24 20.28
C LEU A 106 19.03 -10.56 21.00
N TYR A 107 17.86 -10.67 21.64
CA TYR A 107 17.33 -11.95 22.15
C TYR A 107 17.29 -13.03 21.07
N TYR A 108 16.77 -12.69 19.89
CA TYR A 108 16.75 -13.63 18.77
C TYR A 108 18.15 -14.04 18.29
N GLN A 109 19.10 -13.09 18.16
CA GLN A 109 20.48 -13.42 17.77
C GLN A 109 21.11 -14.42 18.74
N LEU A 110 20.93 -14.19 20.05
CA LEU A 110 21.45 -15.08 21.09
C LEU A 110 20.88 -16.50 20.97
N GLY A 111 19.57 -16.63 20.78
CA GLY A 111 18.91 -17.92 20.56
C GLY A 111 19.43 -18.63 19.30
N ILE A 112 19.70 -17.91 18.22
CA ILE A 112 20.26 -18.48 16.99
C ILE A 112 21.69 -18.98 17.18
N LEU A 113 22.54 -18.26 17.91
CA LEU A 113 23.89 -18.71 18.24
C LEU A 113 23.87 -19.98 19.07
N LEU A 114 23.04 -20.03 20.12
CA LEU A 114 22.90 -21.23 20.95
C LEU A 114 22.41 -22.44 20.13
N LYS A 115 21.47 -22.23 19.21
CA LYS A 115 21.02 -23.26 18.27
C LYS A 115 22.15 -23.72 17.33
N LYS A 116 23.00 -22.81 16.81
CA LYS A 116 24.18 -23.17 15.98
C LYS A 116 25.16 -24.06 16.75
N LEU A 117 25.28 -23.86 18.06
CA LEU A 117 26.09 -24.69 18.96
C LEU A 117 25.40 -25.98 19.41
N ASN A 118 24.28 -26.36 18.78
CA ASN A 118 23.49 -27.54 19.13
C ASN A 118 22.98 -27.54 20.59
N ARG A 119 22.63 -26.35 21.11
CA ARG A 119 22.06 -26.13 22.46
C ARG A 119 20.59 -25.64 22.37
N PRO A 120 19.66 -26.43 21.81
CA PRO A 120 18.29 -26.00 21.54
C PRO A 120 17.50 -25.67 22.82
N THR A 121 17.70 -26.42 23.90
CA THR A 121 17.03 -26.17 25.19
C THR A 121 17.36 -24.80 25.77
N GLU A 122 18.60 -24.33 25.59
CA GLU A 122 19.01 -23.00 26.02
C GLU A 122 18.55 -21.90 25.05
N ALA A 123 18.42 -22.21 23.76
CA ALA A 123 17.98 -21.26 22.75
C ALA A 123 16.50 -20.87 22.89
N ILE A 124 15.63 -21.83 23.23
CA ILE A 124 14.17 -21.67 23.31
C ILE A 124 13.76 -20.40 24.08
N PRO A 125 14.15 -20.20 25.36
CA PRO A 125 13.69 -19.05 26.14
C PRO A 125 14.09 -17.70 25.52
N TYR A 126 15.26 -17.62 24.87
CA TYR A 126 15.67 -16.38 24.19
C TYR A 126 14.82 -16.08 22.95
N ILE A 127 14.47 -17.12 22.17
CA ILE A 127 13.62 -16.93 20.97
C ILE A 127 12.18 -16.64 21.38
N GLU A 128 11.66 -17.27 22.44
CA GLU A 128 10.33 -16.98 23.00
C GLU A 128 10.24 -15.52 23.45
N HIS A 129 11.23 -15.04 24.21
CA HIS A 129 11.25 -13.65 24.66
C HIS A 129 11.37 -12.65 23.50
N ALA A 130 12.12 -12.99 22.44
CA ALA A 130 12.11 -12.19 21.22
C ALA A 130 10.70 -12.06 20.62
N LEU A 131 9.94 -13.17 20.60
CA LEU A 131 8.57 -13.25 20.07
C LEU A 131 7.51 -12.61 21.00
N GLU A 132 7.81 -12.38 22.28
CA GLU A 132 6.98 -11.58 23.17
C GLU A 132 6.97 -10.11 22.75
N GLY A 133 8.13 -9.59 22.30
CA GLY A 133 8.26 -8.21 21.83
C GLY A 133 7.87 -8.01 20.36
N GLU A 134 8.19 -8.96 19.47
CA GLU A 134 7.84 -8.86 18.04
C GLU A 134 7.38 -10.19 17.42
N LYS A 135 6.18 -10.19 16.86
CA LYS A 135 5.53 -11.36 16.22
C LYS A 135 5.52 -11.28 14.70
N VAL A 136 6.34 -10.41 14.10
CA VAL A 136 6.33 -10.11 12.65
C VAL A 136 7.05 -11.19 11.83
N PHE A 137 8.19 -11.68 12.32
CA PHE A 137 9.13 -12.42 11.48
C PHE A 137 8.87 -13.94 11.49
N SER A 138 8.49 -14.49 10.34
CA SER A 138 8.28 -15.94 10.19
C SER A 138 9.53 -16.78 10.49
N GLY A 139 10.72 -16.23 10.19
CA GLY A 139 11.99 -16.92 10.45
C GLY A 139 12.25 -17.17 11.94
N TRP A 140 11.67 -16.36 12.83
CA TRP A 140 11.84 -16.52 14.28
C TRP A 140 11.04 -17.72 14.78
N TYR A 141 9.77 -17.79 14.39
CA TYR A 141 8.93 -18.96 14.61
C TYR A 141 9.52 -20.23 13.99
N TYR A 142 10.13 -20.16 12.81
CA TYR A 142 10.75 -21.32 12.17
C TYR A 142 11.90 -21.88 13.02
N ASN A 143 12.76 -21.00 13.54
CA ASN A 143 13.89 -21.43 14.35
C ASN A 143 13.45 -21.93 15.73
N LEU A 144 12.41 -21.34 16.32
CA LEU A 144 11.79 -21.88 17.53
C LEU A 144 11.20 -23.26 17.28
N ALA A 145 10.46 -23.45 16.19
CA ALA A 145 9.91 -24.75 15.79
C ALA A 145 11.00 -25.81 15.63
N ARG A 146 12.13 -25.46 14.99
CA ARG A 146 13.29 -26.34 14.86
C ARG A 146 13.89 -26.71 16.23
N CYS A 147 14.02 -25.76 17.16
CA CYS A 147 14.51 -26.07 18.51
C CYS A 147 13.60 -27.08 19.23
N PHE A 148 12.28 -26.86 19.19
CA PHE A 148 11.31 -27.79 19.78
C PHE A 148 11.36 -29.16 19.12
N GLU A 149 11.49 -29.21 17.80
CA GLU A 149 11.61 -30.46 17.05
C GLU A 149 12.92 -31.21 17.39
N ASP A 150 14.04 -30.50 17.56
CA ASP A 150 15.34 -31.10 17.91
C ASP A 150 15.31 -31.72 19.32
N ILE A 151 14.42 -31.27 20.21
CA ILE A 151 14.16 -31.89 21.53
C ILE A 151 12.92 -32.80 21.55
N ALA A 152 12.41 -33.18 20.37
CA ALA A 152 11.23 -34.05 20.17
C ALA A 152 9.91 -33.53 20.79
N ASN A 153 9.79 -32.24 21.07
CA ASN A 153 8.54 -31.60 21.45
C ASN A 153 7.72 -31.23 20.19
N TYR A 154 7.09 -32.25 19.58
CA TYR A 154 6.39 -32.10 18.31
C TYR A 154 5.14 -31.20 18.38
N GLU A 155 4.51 -31.10 19.55
CA GLU A 155 3.35 -30.23 19.76
C GLU A 155 3.72 -28.76 19.61
N GLN A 156 4.72 -28.29 20.36
CA GLN A 156 5.20 -26.91 20.26
C GLN A 156 5.90 -26.64 18.93
N ALA A 157 6.56 -27.63 18.34
CA ALA A 157 7.10 -27.53 16.99
C ALA A 157 5.99 -27.27 15.96
N ALA A 158 4.87 -28.02 16.01
CA ALA A 158 3.74 -27.86 15.11
C ALA A 158 3.10 -26.46 15.24
N VAL A 159 2.89 -25.97 16.47
CA VAL A 159 2.36 -24.61 16.72
C VAL A 159 3.25 -23.56 16.06
N ASN A 160 4.56 -23.61 16.28
CA ASN A 160 5.50 -22.62 15.75
C ASN A 160 5.70 -22.75 14.24
N TYR A 161 5.66 -23.96 13.69
CA TYR A 161 5.63 -24.16 12.23
C TYR A 161 4.36 -23.59 11.61
N GLN A 162 3.20 -23.70 12.28
CA GLN A 162 1.97 -23.09 11.81
C GLN A 162 2.07 -21.55 11.82
N GLN A 163 2.68 -20.95 12.85
CA GLN A 163 2.95 -19.50 12.88
C GLN A 163 3.92 -19.07 11.77
N THR A 164 4.93 -19.90 11.48
CA THR A 164 5.86 -19.69 10.35
C THR A 164 5.12 -19.66 9.03
N VAL A 165 4.30 -20.68 8.76
CA VAL A 165 3.51 -20.82 7.54
C VAL A 165 2.54 -19.65 7.36
N SER A 166 1.97 -19.13 8.45
CA SER A 166 1.08 -17.97 8.42
C SER A 166 1.78 -16.64 8.13
N ARG A 167 3.11 -16.54 8.30
CA ARG A 167 3.86 -15.28 8.14
C ARG A 167 4.90 -15.29 7.02
N GLN A 168 5.18 -16.44 6.42
CA GLN A 168 6.18 -16.56 5.37
C GLN A 168 5.73 -15.82 4.11
N GLN A 169 6.61 -14.98 3.56
CA GLN A 169 6.28 -14.19 2.36
C GLN A 169 6.42 -14.99 1.06
N VAL A 170 7.15 -16.12 1.12
CA VAL A 170 7.38 -17.03 -0.01
C VAL A 170 6.93 -18.41 0.40
N HIS A 171 6.23 -19.10 -0.49
CA HIS A 171 5.78 -20.47 -0.29
C HIS A 171 6.98 -21.41 -0.30
N ARG A 172 7.27 -22.02 0.85
CA ARG A 172 8.39 -22.94 1.06
C ARG A 172 7.88 -24.34 1.37
N PRO A 173 7.77 -25.24 0.37
CA PRO A 173 7.19 -26.57 0.54
C PRO A 173 7.80 -27.36 1.70
N GLU A 174 9.10 -27.21 1.96
CA GLU A 174 9.82 -27.86 3.06
C GLU A 174 9.23 -27.52 4.44
N ILE A 175 8.79 -26.28 4.67
CA ILE A 175 8.23 -25.85 5.96
C ILE A 175 6.86 -26.51 6.18
N TYR A 176 6.02 -26.58 5.13
CA TYR A 176 4.75 -27.29 5.20
C TYR A 176 4.94 -28.79 5.46
N ARG A 177 5.96 -29.41 4.87
CA ARG A 177 6.27 -30.83 5.11
C ARG A 177 6.78 -31.08 6.53
N ARG A 178 7.56 -30.17 7.12
CA ARG A 178 7.96 -30.26 8.54
C ARG A 178 6.76 -30.07 9.48
N LEU A 179 5.89 -29.10 9.19
CA LEU A 179 4.62 -28.96 9.91
C LEU A 179 3.78 -30.24 9.84
N ALA A 180 3.61 -30.78 8.64
CA ALA A 180 2.86 -32.02 8.42
C ALA A 180 3.47 -33.20 9.20
N PHE A 181 4.80 -33.32 9.19
CA PHE A 181 5.51 -34.33 9.97
C PHE A 181 5.22 -34.18 11.48
N CYS A 182 5.36 -32.99 12.05
CA CYS A 182 5.08 -32.75 13.48
C CYS A 182 3.60 -33.02 13.84
N LEU A 183 2.67 -32.66 12.96
CA LEU A 183 1.24 -32.98 13.11
C LEU A 183 0.99 -34.49 13.08
N ALA A 184 1.70 -35.24 12.23
CA ALA A 184 1.58 -36.70 12.20
C ALA A 184 2.12 -37.33 13.50
N GLN A 185 3.24 -36.83 14.04
CA GLN A 185 3.79 -37.30 15.32
C GLN A 185 2.87 -37.05 16.52
N THR A 186 1.98 -36.07 16.43
CA THR A 186 0.98 -35.74 17.47
C THR A 186 -0.38 -36.40 17.23
N GLY A 187 -0.49 -37.29 16.23
CA GLY A 187 -1.73 -38.00 15.89
C GLY A 187 -2.73 -37.17 15.07
N ALA A 188 -2.38 -35.96 14.64
CA ALA A 188 -3.23 -35.06 13.85
C ALA A 188 -3.16 -35.36 12.34
N GLU A 189 -3.44 -36.59 11.93
CA GLU A 189 -3.24 -37.09 10.56
C GLU A 189 -3.96 -36.29 9.47
N LYS A 190 -5.22 -35.90 9.72
CA LYS A 190 -5.99 -35.10 8.74
C LYS A 190 -5.36 -33.73 8.49
N ALA A 191 -4.89 -33.08 9.56
CA ALA A 191 -4.20 -31.80 9.47
C ALA A 191 -2.84 -31.96 8.76
N ALA A 192 -2.10 -33.04 9.07
CA ALA A 192 -0.86 -33.37 8.38
C ALA A 192 -1.06 -33.54 6.86
N LEU A 193 -2.06 -34.30 6.45
CA LEU A 193 -2.38 -34.51 5.03
C LEU A 193 -2.73 -33.19 4.31
N ALA A 194 -3.50 -32.31 4.96
CA ALA A 194 -3.81 -31.00 4.41
C ALA A 194 -2.54 -30.17 4.17
N LYS A 195 -1.57 -30.22 5.08
CA LYS A 195 -0.29 -29.51 4.94
C LYS A 195 0.64 -30.13 3.91
N TYR A 196 0.63 -31.45 3.73
CA TYR A 196 1.31 -32.07 2.59
C TYR A 196 0.73 -31.60 1.25
N ARG A 197 -0.59 -31.49 1.13
CA ARG A 197 -1.23 -30.96 -0.09
C ARG A 197 -0.89 -29.48 -0.32
N GLU A 198 -0.88 -28.67 0.72
CA GLU A 198 -0.50 -27.26 0.64
C GLU A 198 0.97 -27.10 0.22
N ALA A 199 1.87 -27.98 0.68
CA ALA A 199 3.26 -27.99 0.24
C ALA A 199 3.39 -28.08 -1.30
N ASP A 200 2.49 -28.83 -1.95
CA ASP A 200 2.48 -29.07 -3.39
C ASP A 200 1.65 -28.06 -4.19
N LEU A 201 1.18 -26.97 -3.57
CA LEU A 201 0.35 -25.94 -4.20
C LEU A 201 0.92 -25.48 -5.55
N TYR A 202 2.22 -25.18 -5.61
CA TYR A 202 2.90 -24.73 -6.83
C TYR A 202 3.67 -25.84 -7.56
N ARG A 203 3.31 -27.11 -7.37
CA ARG A 203 4.02 -28.23 -8.02
C ARG A 203 3.85 -28.20 -9.54
N ILE A 204 4.91 -28.53 -10.28
CA ILE A 204 4.88 -28.67 -11.74
C ILE A 204 3.92 -29.81 -12.16
N PRO A 205 3.00 -29.57 -13.13
CA PRO A 205 2.18 -30.62 -13.73
C PRO A 205 3.04 -31.62 -14.54
N SER A 206 2.70 -32.90 -14.48
CA SER A 206 3.44 -33.98 -15.17
C SER A 206 3.48 -33.83 -16.71
N ASN A 207 2.49 -33.13 -17.27
CA ASN A 207 2.35 -32.88 -18.71
C ASN A 207 2.87 -31.50 -19.14
N MET A 208 3.57 -30.77 -18.27
CA MET A 208 4.16 -29.46 -18.57
C MET A 208 5.69 -29.52 -18.56
N SER A 209 6.34 -28.92 -19.56
CA SER A 209 7.81 -28.81 -19.56
C SER A 209 8.30 -27.82 -18.51
N GLU A 210 9.47 -28.09 -17.92
CA GLU A 210 10.10 -27.22 -16.91
C GLU A 210 10.21 -25.76 -17.37
N LYS A 211 10.65 -25.55 -18.62
CA LYS A 211 10.73 -24.20 -19.22
C LYS A 211 9.38 -23.48 -19.27
N SER A 212 8.30 -24.19 -19.62
CA SER A 212 6.96 -23.61 -19.69
C SER A 212 6.43 -23.30 -18.30
N TYR A 213 6.69 -24.19 -17.34
CA TYR A 213 6.33 -24.02 -15.94
C TYR A 213 7.03 -22.80 -15.33
N GLN A 214 8.36 -22.69 -15.46
CA GLN A 214 9.12 -21.57 -14.92
C GLN A 214 8.65 -20.21 -15.49
N LYS A 215 8.34 -20.17 -16.79
CA LYS A 215 7.75 -18.98 -17.41
C LYS A 215 6.37 -18.63 -16.83
N ALA A 216 5.52 -19.63 -16.61
CA ALA A 216 4.16 -19.43 -16.13
C ALA A 216 4.11 -19.07 -14.64
N ILE A 217 4.84 -19.79 -13.77
CA ILE A 217 4.79 -19.59 -12.32
C ILE A 217 5.46 -18.29 -11.86
N ALA A 218 6.32 -17.70 -12.70
CA ALA A 218 6.86 -16.36 -12.49
C ALA A 218 5.81 -15.25 -12.59
N ASP A 219 4.68 -15.51 -13.26
CA ASP A 219 3.55 -14.58 -13.32
C ASP A 219 2.69 -14.69 -12.05
N VAL A 220 2.64 -13.60 -11.29
CA VAL A 220 1.83 -13.50 -10.06
C VAL A 220 0.35 -13.83 -10.28
N SER A 221 -0.20 -13.57 -11.47
CA SER A 221 -1.59 -13.88 -11.80
C SER A 221 -1.86 -15.38 -11.94
N VAL A 222 -0.83 -16.16 -12.25
CA VAL A 222 -0.90 -17.63 -12.28
C VAL A 222 -0.92 -18.17 -10.86
N LYS A 223 0.00 -17.70 -10.02
CA LYS A 223 0.01 -18.05 -8.60
C LYS A 223 -1.29 -17.64 -7.89
N TYR A 224 -1.82 -16.45 -8.20
CA TYR A 224 -3.11 -15.99 -7.71
C TYR A 224 -4.23 -16.97 -8.06
N ALA A 225 -4.31 -17.37 -9.33
CA ALA A 225 -5.33 -18.33 -9.79
C ALA A 225 -5.21 -19.68 -9.07
N MET A 226 -3.99 -20.12 -8.77
CA MET A 226 -3.74 -21.37 -8.04
C MET A 226 -4.19 -21.24 -6.57
N CYS A 227 -3.88 -20.15 -5.88
CA CYS A 227 -4.42 -19.87 -4.54
C CYS A 227 -5.96 -19.78 -4.56
N TYR A 228 -6.52 -19.11 -5.58
CA TYR A 228 -7.95 -18.95 -5.75
C TYR A 228 -8.66 -20.30 -5.87
N GLU A 229 -8.11 -21.26 -6.61
CA GLU A 229 -8.71 -22.59 -6.70
C GLU A 229 -8.40 -23.47 -5.48
N PHE A 230 -7.21 -23.34 -4.87
CA PHE A 230 -6.79 -24.21 -3.77
C PHE A 230 -7.49 -23.89 -2.45
N TYR A 231 -7.59 -22.60 -2.09
CA TYR A 231 -8.21 -22.18 -0.83
C TYR A 231 -9.70 -21.97 -1.01
N GLU A 232 -10.48 -23.04 -1.17
CA GLU A 232 -11.91 -22.97 -1.50
C GLU A 232 -12.74 -22.23 -0.44
N GLU A 233 -12.46 -22.46 0.84
CA GLU A 233 -13.19 -21.88 1.97
C GLU A 233 -12.72 -20.48 2.35
N LEU A 234 -13.68 -19.61 2.68
CA LEU A 234 -13.41 -18.29 3.24
C LEU A 234 -13.35 -18.36 4.76
N ASN A 235 -12.48 -17.55 5.36
CA ASN A 235 -12.43 -17.36 6.80
C ASN A 235 -13.27 -16.13 7.20
N ASP A 236 -14.44 -16.39 7.80
CA ASP A 236 -15.41 -15.38 8.23
C ASP A 236 -14.92 -14.50 9.40
N LYS A 237 -13.76 -14.79 9.98
CA LYS A 237 -13.10 -13.99 11.02
C LYS A 237 -11.82 -13.33 10.52
N MET A 238 -11.66 -13.16 9.20
CA MET A 238 -10.46 -12.58 8.61
C MET A 238 -10.76 -11.32 7.81
N VAL A 239 -10.02 -10.26 8.12
CA VAL A 239 -10.09 -8.97 7.42
C VAL A 239 -8.76 -8.66 6.76
N PHE A 240 -8.81 -8.32 5.47
CA PHE A 240 -7.65 -7.99 4.65
C PHE A 240 -7.65 -6.50 4.32
N TYR A 241 -6.62 -5.77 4.73
CA TYR A 241 -6.48 -4.33 4.56
C TYR A 241 -5.34 -4.00 3.60
N GLU A 242 -5.62 -3.19 2.58
CA GLU A 242 -4.60 -2.59 1.70
C GLU A 242 -4.87 -1.09 1.55
N SER A 243 -4.03 -0.26 2.17
CA SER A 243 -4.05 1.19 1.95
C SER A 243 -2.92 1.60 1.01
N MET A 244 -3.23 2.43 0.01
CA MET A 244 -2.26 3.07 -0.88
C MET A 244 -1.23 2.07 -1.46
N SER A 245 -1.71 0.92 -1.94
CA SER A 245 -0.88 -0.18 -2.46
C SER A 245 0.16 -0.76 -1.47
N GLY A 246 -0.15 -0.73 -0.18
CA GLY A 246 0.66 -1.30 0.90
C GLY A 246 1.78 -0.39 1.39
N SER A 247 1.57 0.92 1.35
CA SER A 247 2.57 1.90 1.80
C SER A 247 2.69 1.98 3.32
N SER A 248 1.57 1.97 4.04
CA SER A 248 1.51 1.95 5.51
C SER A 248 0.10 1.62 6.01
N MET A 249 -0.06 1.49 7.33
CA MET A 249 -1.37 1.33 8.00
C MET A 249 -2.05 2.70 8.20
N MET A 250 -2.58 3.28 7.12
CA MET A 250 -3.18 4.62 7.14
C MET A 250 -4.50 4.70 6.36
N GLY A 251 -5.00 5.93 6.18
CA GLY A 251 -6.17 6.21 5.36
C GLY A 251 -7.46 5.64 5.94
N ASN A 252 -8.48 5.55 5.09
CA ASN A 252 -9.78 5.03 5.51
C ASN A 252 -9.73 3.57 6.00
N PRO A 253 -8.93 2.65 5.38
CA PRO A 253 -8.74 1.31 5.91
C PRO A 253 -8.13 1.33 7.33
N GLY A 254 -7.20 2.25 7.60
CA GLY A 254 -6.64 2.45 8.94
C GLY A 254 -7.69 2.88 9.96
N GLY A 255 -8.57 3.84 9.61
CA GLY A 255 -9.64 4.28 10.50
C GLY A 255 -10.67 3.17 10.81
N VAL A 256 -11.03 2.34 9.82
CA VAL A 256 -11.88 1.16 10.07
C VAL A 256 -11.15 0.14 10.95
N PHE A 257 -9.87 -0.10 10.68
CA PHE A 257 -9.05 -1.01 11.48
C PHE A 257 -8.96 -0.57 12.93
N ASP A 258 -8.71 0.72 13.20
CA ASP A 258 -8.59 1.24 14.56
C ASP A 258 -9.84 0.97 15.42
N TYR A 259 -11.05 1.02 14.83
CA TYR A 259 -12.28 0.61 15.50
C TYR A 259 -12.33 -0.91 15.69
N THR A 260 -12.22 -1.69 14.61
CA THR A 260 -12.31 -3.15 14.67
C THR A 260 -11.22 -3.81 15.54
N PHE A 261 -10.08 -3.16 15.74
CA PHE A 261 -9.01 -3.68 16.58
C PHE A 261 -9.29 -3.49 18.08
N ARG A 262 -10.12 -2.51 18.45
CA ARG A 262 -10.44 -2.16 19.85
C ARG A 262 -11.77 -2.72 20.33
N ASP A 263 -12.70 -2.94 19.41
CA ASP A 263 -14.06 -3.39 19.72
C ASP A 263 -14.08 -4.89 20.03
N GLU A 264 -14.78 -5.26 21.10
CA GLU A 264 -14.79 -6.63 21.65
C GLU A 264 -15.40 -7.65 20.68
N ASP A 265 -16.37 -7.24 19.86
CA ASP A 265 -17.03 -8.12 18.89
C ASP A 265 -16.08 -8.61 17.78
N PHE A 266 -14.92 -7.97 17.66
CA PHE A 266 -13.88 -8.27 16.70
C PHE A 266 -12.62 -8.87 17.34
N SER A 267 -12.63 -9.17 18.64
CA SER A 267 -11.46 -9.67 19.37
C SER A 267 -10.94 -11.03 18.87
N ASP A 268 -11.80 -11.85 18.25
CA ASP A 268 -11.46 -13.12 17.63
C ASP A 268 -11.04 -13.02 16.15
N TYR A 269 -11.01 -11.81 15.57
CA TYR A 269 -10.66 -11.61 14.16
C TYR A 269 -9.13 -11.60 13.95
N ILE A 270 -8.74 -12.11 12.78
CA ILE A 270 -7.38 -12.02 12.25
C ILE A 270 -7.31 -10.88 11.23
N HIS A 271 -6.42 -9.93 11.48
CA HIS A 271 -6.20 -8.77 10.62
C HIS A 271 -4.97 -8.98 9.73
N ILE A 272 -5.17 -9.05 8.42
CA ILE A 272 -4.10 -9.13 7.43
C ILE A 272 -3.82 -7.74 6.90
N TRP A 273 -2.61 -7.23 7.13
CA TRP A 273 -2.19 -5.92 6.66
C TRP A 273 -1.14 -6.02 5.55
N VAL A 274 -1.45 -5.40 4.41
CA VAL A 274 -0.48 -5.30 3.30
C VAL A 274 0.47 -4.15 3.57
N ILE A 275 1.76 -4.45 3.77
CA ILE A 275 2.82 -3.48 4.04
C ILE A 275 4.08 -3.91 3.28
N ASN A 276 4.59 -3.07 2.38
CA ASN A 276 5.74 -3.40 1.54
C ASN A 276 7.07 -3.28 2.29
N ASP A 277 7.15 -2.31 3.20
CA ASP A 277 8.31 -2.07 4.06
C ASP A 277 7.94 -2.34 5.53
N PHE A 278 8.44 -3.43 6.09
CA PHE A 278 8.10 -3.84 7.45
C PHE A 278 8.68 -2.88 8.49
N GLU A 279 9.65 -2.04 8.14
CA GLU A 279 10.10 -0.97 9.05
C GLU A 279 9.04 0.11 9.28
N ALA A 280 8.09 0.26 8.35
CA ALA A 280 6.96 1.17 8.49
C ALA A 280 5.83 0.63 9.40
N ILE A 281 5.96 -0.60 9.94
CA ILE A 281 4.97 -1.16 10.87
C ILE A 281 5.10 -0.45 12.24
N PRO A 282 4.02 0.17 12.76
CA PRO A 282 4.03 0.79 14.08
C PRO A 282 4.39 -0.21 15.19
N GLN A 283 5.28 0.20 16.09
CA GLN A 283 5.86 -0.68 17.12
C GLN A 283 4.79 -1.37 17.99
N HIS A 284 3.72 -0.66 18.36
CA HIS A 284 2.65 -1.22 19.21
C HIS A 284 1.84 -2.32 18.53
N TYR A 285 1.83 -2.39 17.19
CA TYR A 285 1.19 -3.47 16.43
C TYR A 285 2.12 -4.67 16.19
N ARG A 286 3.44 -4.52 16.31
CA ARG A 286 4.41 -5.60 16.05
C ARG A 286 4.27 -6.81 16.98
N LYS A 287 3.79 -6.60 18.21
CA LYS A 287 3.61 -7.65 19.23
C LYS A 287 2.28 -8.40 19.16
N GLN A 288 1.35 -7.96 18.30
CA GLN A 288 -0.01 -8.50 18.27
C GLN A 288 -0.08 -9.81 17.50
N ALA A 289 -0.61 -10.86 18.13
CA ALA A 289 -0.64 -12.20 17.53
C ALA A 289 -1.71 -12.33 16.42
N ASN A 290 -2.80 -11.57 16.54
CA ASN A 290 -3.92 -11.54 15.61
C ASN A 290 -3.70 -10.61 14.41
N ILE A 291 -2.52 -9.97 14.28
CA ILE A 291 -2.15 -9.19 13.10
C ILE A 291 -1.07 -9.94 12.31
N ILE A 292 -1.28 -10.09 11.01
CA ILE A 292 -0.34 -10.71 10.08
C ILE A 292 0.01 -9.69 8.99
N PHE A 293 1.30 -9.41 8.85
CA PHE A 293 1.81 -8.49 7.84
C PHE A 293 2.27 -9.24 6.59
N VAL A 294 1.84 -8.77 5.42
CA VAL A 294 2.18 -9.37 4.12
C VAL A 294 2.67 -8.32 3.14
N LYS A 295 3.63 -8.67 2.30
CA LYS A 295 4.09 -7.80 1.20
C LYS A 295 3.19 -7.97 0.00
N ARG A 296 2.90 -6.87 -0.71
CA ARG A 296 2.07 -6.94 -1.93
C ARG A 296 2.69 -7.89 -2.96
N ASN A 297 1.86 -8.70 -3.61
CA ASN A 297 2.27 -9.75 -4.57
C ASN A 297 3.12 -10.91 -4.00
N SER A 298 3.32 -10.99 -2.68
CA SER A 298 3.96 -12.15 -2.02
C SER A 298 3.04 -13.37 -2.05
N ASP A 299 3.57 -14.58 -1.84
CA ASP A 299 2.74 -15.78 -1.79
C ASP A 299 1.75 -15.72 -0.60
N ALA A 300 2.14 -15.08 0.51
CA ALA A 300 1.21 -14.77 1.62
C ALA A 300 0.09 -13.83 1.20
N TYR A 301 0.39 -12.76 0.46
CA TYR A 301 -0.64 -11.85 -0.07
C TYR A 301 -1.67 -12.62 -0.88
N LEU A 302 -1.21 -13.49 -1.79
CA LEU A 302 -2.08 -14.29 -2.65
C LEU A 302 -2.93 -15.27 -1.83
N ARG A 303 -2.35 -15.95 -0.85
CA ARG A 303 -3.10 -16.80 0.09
C ARG A 303 -4.19 -15.99 0.78
N TYR A 304 -3.82 -14.93 1.49
CA TYR A 304 -4.74 -14.23 2.37
C TYR A 304 -5.83 -13.43 1.65
N ILE A 305 -5.54 -12.83 0.49
CA ILE A 305 -6.59 -12.16 -0.28
C ILE A 305 -7.60 -13.15 -0.86
N THR A 306 -7.23 -14.43 -1.03
CA THR A 306 -8.13 -15.49 -1.50
C THR A 306 -8.86 -16.23 -0.38
N THR A 307 -8.46 -16.06 0.88
CA THR A 307 -9.08 -16.70 2.05
C THR A 307 -9.90 -15.74 2.89
N ALA A 308 -9.55 -14.45 2.94
CA ALA A 308 -10.22 -13.50 3.82
C ALA A 308 -11.67 -13.26 3.38
N LYS A 309 -12.62 -13.29 4.33
CA LYS A 309 -14.01 -12.94 4.06
C LYS A 309 -14.18 -11.46 3.72
N TYR A 310 -13.47 -10.59 4.45
CA TYR A 310 -13.62 -9.15 4.36
C TYR A 310 -12.37 -8.53 3.74
N LEU A 311 -12.54 -7.76 2.67
CA LEU A 311 -11.47 -7.04 1.96
C LEU A 311 -11.74 -5.53 2.07
N ILE A 312 -10.74 -4.73 2.43
CA ILE A 312 -10.86 -3.28 2.60
C ILE A 312 -9.71 -2.59 1.87
N CYS A 313 -10.05 -1.69 0.93
CA CYS A 313 -9.06 -0.94 0.15
C CYS A 313 -9.54 0.48 -0.17
N ASP A 314 -8.63 1.45 -0.14
CA ASP A 314 -8.91 2.87 -0.48
C ASP A 314 -8.59 3.25 -1.93
N SER A 315 -7.83 2.40 -2.62
CA SER A 315 -7.23 2.71 -3.90
C SER A 315 -7.60 1.63 -4.89
N VAL A 316 -6.73 0.64 -5.09
CA VAL A 316 -6.96 -0.46 -6.03
C VAL A 316 -6.20 -1.72 -5.61
N PHE A 317 -6.89 -2.86 -5.58
CA PHE A 317 -6.22 -4.16 -5.64
C PHE A 317 -5.61 -4.39 -7.03
N ALA A 318 -4.56 -5.22 -7.06
CA ALA A 318 -3.85 -5.58 -8.27
C ALA A 318 -4.77 -6.16 -9.37
N GLN A 319 -4.38 -6.01 -10.63
CA GLN A 319 -5.25 -6.24 -11.79
C GLN A 319 -5.75 -7.69 -11.95
N TYR A 320 -4.98 -8.65 -11.43
CA TYR A 320 -5.32 -10.07 -11.45
C TYR A 320 -6.33 -10.48 -10.37
N VAL A 321 -6.59 -9.61 -9.39
CA VAL A 321 -7.48 -9.93 -8.25
C VAL A 321 -8.93 -9.98 -8.72
N VAL A 322 -9.55 -11.12 -8.45
CA VAL A 322 -10.97 -11.43 -8.68
C VAL A 322 -11.60 -11.79 -7.35
N ARG A 323 -12.59 -11.02 -6.91
CA ARG A 323 -13.28 -11.31 -5.65
C ARG A 323 -14.00 -12.65 -5.75
N LYS A 324 -13.78 -13.56 -4.80
CA LYS A 324 -14.52 -14.81 -4.70
C LYS A 324 -15.99 -14.58 -4.37
N PRO A 325 -16.91 -15.44 -4.85
CA PRO A 325 -18.24 -15.53 -4.27
C PRO A 325 -18.17 -15.63 -2.74
N GLY A 326 -19.03 -14.90 -2.04
CA GLY A 326 -19.05 -14.86 -0.57
C GLY A 326 -18.09 -13.86 0.08
N GLN A 327 -17.05 -13.36 -0.59
CA GLN A 327 -16.21 -12.28 -0.06
C GLN A 327 -16.98 -10.94 -0.08
N LYS A 328 -16.84 -10.15 0.98
CA LYS A 328 -17.28 -8.75 1.06
C LYS A 328 -16.06 -7.85 0.80
N TYR A 329 -16.14 -6.98 -0.20
CA TYR A 329 -15.13 -5.96 -0.50
C TYR A 329 -15.72 -4.56 -0.26
N LEU A 330 -15.14 -3.84 0.70
CA LEU A 330 -15.33 -2.41 0.96
C LEU A 330 -14.28 -1.58 0.23
N HIS A 331 -14.72 -0.80 -0.75
CA HIS A 331 -13.91 0.26 -1.35
C HIS A 331 -14.17 1.56 -0.59
N THR A 332 -13.15 2.13 0.02
CA THR A 332 -13.31 3.31 0.87
C THR A 332 -13.01 4.62 0.17
N THR A 333 -12.49 4.56 -1.06
CA THR A 333 -11.82 5.68 -1.75
C THR A 333 -10.75 6.36 -0.88
N HIS A 334 -10.13 7.43 -1.39
CA HIS A 334 -9.02 8.12 -0.72
C HIS A 334 -9.16 9.65 -0.76
N GLY A 335 -10.37 10.17 -0.94
CA GLY A 335 -10.66 11.61 -0.84
C GLY A 335 -11.70 12.10 -1.84
N ILE A 336 -12.14 13.33 -1.66
CA ILE A 336 -13.09 14.01 -2.56
C ILE A 336 -12.37 14.45 -3.83
N PHE A 337 -13.02 14.27 -4.99
CA PHE A 337 -12.45 14.58 -6.30
C PHE A 337 -12.46 16.08 -6.60
N TYR A 338 -11.51 16.80 -6.01
CA TYR A 338 -11.24 18.18 -6.44
C TYR A 338 -10.70 18.22 -7.88
N LYS A 339 -9.78 17.30 -8.20
CA LYS A 339 -9.20 17.16 -9.54
C LYS A 339 -10.10 16.27 -10.39
N THR A 340 -10.07 16.47 -11.71
CA THR A 340 -10.68 15.48 -12.61
C THR A 340 -9.90 14.17 -12.53
N VAL A 341 -10.64 13.05 -12.51
CA VAL A 341 -10.06 11.70 -12.40
C VAL A 341 -10.72 10.75 -13.39
N GLY A 342 -10.11 9.58 -13.58
CA GLY A 342 -10.68 8.55 -14.43
C GLY A 342 -10.80 9.02 -15.88
N ARG A 343 -12.00 8.89 -16.48
CA ARG A 343 -12.25 9.26 -17.87
C ARG A 343 -12.31 10.77 -18.13
N GLN A 344 -12.41 11.57 -17.08
CA GLN A 344 -12.33 13.03 -17.17
C GLN A 344 -10.88 13.51 -17.29
N SER A 345 -9.89 12.65 -17.02
CA SER A 345 -8.49 12.98 -17.23
C SER A 345 -8.13 12.93 -18.73
N ALA A 346 -7.22 13.81 -19.16
CA ALA A 346 -6.76 13.86 -20.54
C ALA A 346 -6.24 12.50 -21.04
N ASN A 347 -6.63 12.11 -22.26
CA ASN A 347 -6.25 10.83 -22.91
C ASN A 347 -6.72 9.57 -22.16
N LYS A 348 -7.74 9.68 -21.31
CA LYS A 348 -8.36 8.56 -20.58
C LYS A 348 -9.85 8.42 -20.89
N GLU A 349 -10.34 8.95 -22.00
CA GLU A 349 -11.77 9.08 -22.31
C GLU A 349 -12.53 7.74 -22.30
N VAL A 350 -11.84 6.61 -22.52
CA VAL A 350 -12.39 5.23 -22.42
C VAL A 350 -12.25 4.58 -21.04
N GLY A 351 -11.86 5.35 -20.01
CA GLY A 351 -11.75 4.94 -18.62
C GLY A 351 -10.35 4.51 -18.16
N VAL A 352 -10.29 4.00 -16.92
CA VAL A 352 -9.06 3.51 -16.27
C VAL A 352 -9.27 2.08 -15.77
N ALA A 353 -8.62 1.11 -16.43
CA ALA A 353 -8.97 -0.31 -16.32
C ALA A 353 -8.92 -0.85 -14.88
N ILE A 354 -7.84 -0.54 -14.16
CA ILE A 354 -7.63 -1.05 -12.81
C ILE A 354 -8.67 -0.47 -11.84
N SER A 355 -8.99 0.82 -11.95
CA SER A 355 -9.96 1.50 -11.08
C SER A 355 -11.39 1.05 -11.36
N THR A 356 -11.83 1.10 -12.61
CA THR A 356 -13.17 0.62 -13.01
C THR A 356 -13.40 -0.81 -12.54
N ARG A 357 -12.43 -1.71 -12.77
CA ARG A 357 -12.50 -3.09 -12.30
C ARG A 357 -12.70 -3.17 -10.78
N ASN A 358 -11.91 -2.44 -10.00
CA ASN A 358 -12.01 -2.48 -8.53
C ASN A 358 -13.40 -2.04 -8.04
N TYR A 359 -13.99 -1.02 -8.65
CA TYR A 359 -15.36 -0.61 -8.32
C TYR A 359 -16.40 -1.66 -8.71
N LEU A 360 -16.24 -2.34 -9.85
CA LEU A 360 -17.13 -3.44 -10.24
C LEU A 360 -16.96 -4.69 -9.34
N GLN A 361 -15.77 -4.92 -8.79
CA GLN A 361 -15.52 -5.99 -7.81
C GLN A 361 -16.07 -5.66 -6.42
N ALA A 362 -16.27 -4.39 -6.08
CA ALA A 362 -16.70 -3.97 -4.75
C ALA A 362 -18.12 -4.48 -4.45
N THR A 363 -18.35 -4.84 -3.19
CA THR A 363 -19.68 -5.16 -2.66
C THR A 363 -20.27 -4.00 -1.86
N HIS A 364 -19.39 -3.17 -1.30
CA HIS A 364 -19.69 -2.01 -0.48
C HIS A 364 -18.77 -0.88 -0.92
N LEU A 365 -19.31 0.32 -1.00
CA LEU A 365 -18.58 1.53 -1.31
C LEU A 365 -19.06 2.61 -0.34
N ILE A 366 -18.11 3.30 0.29
CA ILE A 366 -18.42 4.54 1.00
C ILE A 366 -18.02 5.74 0.16
N VAL A 367 -18.84 6.77 0.24
CA VAL A 367 -18.58 8.11 -0.31
C VAL A 367 -18.94 9.15 0.75
N PRO A 368 -18.30 10.33 0.76
CA PRO A 368 -18.49 11.32 1.82
C PRO A 368 -19.73 12.20 1.64
N ASN A 369 -20.27 12.29 0.41
CA ASN A 369 -21.36 13.20 0.07
C ASN A 369 -21.97 12.86 -1.31
N GLN A 370 -23.09 13.51 -1.62
CA GLN A 370 -23.80 13.37 -2.89
C GLN A 370 -22.96 13.76 -4.12
N PHE A 371 -22.09 14.77 -4.02
CA PHE A 371 -21.20 15.15 -5.12
C PHE A 371 -20.28 13.99 -5.53
N MET A 372 -19.76 13.22 -4.57
CA MET A 372 -18.92 12.06 -4.84
C MET A 372 -19.68 10.89 -5.45
N VAL A 373 -20.97 10.70 -5.10
CA VAL A 373 -21.82 9.69 -5.76
C VAL A 373 -21.81 9.90 -7.27
N GLU A 374 -22.07 11.13 -7.71
CA GLU A 374 -22.21 11.49 -9.12
C GLU A 374 -20.86 11.47 -9.85
N GLN A 375 -19.84 12.10 -9.27
CA GLN A 375 -18.51 12.16 -9.88
C GLN A 375 -17.90 10.78 -10.06
N GLN A 376 -18.05 9.89 -9.09
CA GLN A 376 -17.44 8.57 -9.15
C GLN A 376 -18.08 7.66 -10.20
N GLU A 377 -19.42 7.69 -10.34
CA GLU A 377 -20.12 6.91 -11.36
C GLU A 377 -19.66 7.26 -12.77
N TYR A 378 -19.50 8.56 -13.03
CA TYR A 378 -19.03 9.06 -14.31
C TYR A 378 -17.53 8.81 -14.53
N ALA A 379 -16.68 9.23 -13.59
CA ALA A 379 -15.23 9.16 -13.74
C ALA A 379 -14.73 7.73 -14.02
N TYR A 380 -15.38 6.72 -13.43
CA TYR A 380 -14.96 5.33 -13.57
C TYR A 380 -15.85 4.47 -14.46
N SER A 381 -16.83 5.05 -15.16
CA SER A 381 -17.74 4.34 -16.07
C SER A 381 -18.47 3.17 -15.37
N ILE A 382 -19.04 3.42 -14.19
CA ILE A 382 -19.72 2.38 -13.39
C ILE A 382 -21.21 2.67 -13.16
N LYS A 383 -21.74 3.73 -13.77
CA LYS A 383 -23.15 4.15 -13.66
C LYS A 383 -24.08 2.99 -14.05
N GLY A 384 -24.96 2.58 -13.14
CA GLY A 384 -25.95 1.51 -13.37
C GLY A 384 -25.42 0.08 -13.52
N ILE A 385 -24.09 -0.10 -13.62
CA ILE A 385 -23.44 -1.41 -13.74
C ILE A 385 -22.68 -1.84 -12.49
N ARG A 386 -22.43 -0.96 -11.51
CA ARG A 386 -21.87 -1.39 -10.21
C ARG A 386 -22.86 -2.30 -9.46
N SER A 387 -22.34 -3.33 -8.81
CA SER A 387 -23.12 -4.21 -7.92
C SER A 387 -23.01 -3.83 -6.45
N ALA A 388 -22.10 -2.91 -6.10
CA ALA A 388 -21.87 -2.50 -4.73
C ALA A 388 -23.08 -1.77 -4.13
N LYS A 389 -23.39 -2.07 -2.85
CA LYS A 389 -24.17 -1.19 -1.98
C LYS A 389 -23.36 0.08 -1.74
N VAL A 390 -23.97 1.25 -1.82
CA VAL A 390 -23.30 2.54 -1.65
C VAL A 390 -23.89 3.25 -0.46
N ALA A 391 -23.02 3.77 0.40
CA ALA A 391 -23.40 4.57 1.55
C ALA A 391 -22.67 5.91 1.54
N ILE A 392 -23.41 6.99 1.74
CA ILE A 392 -22.86 8.27 2.16
C ILE A 392 -22.51 8.13 3.65
N ALA A 393 -21.22 8.26 3.97
CA ALA A 393 -20.66 8.11 5.31
C ALA A 393 -19.48 9.07 5.48
N GLY A 394 -19.19 9.51 6.70
CA GLY A 394 -17.94 10.22 6.98
C GLY A 394 -16.73 9.33 6.66
N TYR A 395 -15.58 9.94 6.42
CA TYR A 395 -14.35 9.19 6.16
C TYR A 395 -13.70 8.72 7.47
N PRO A 396 -13.48 7.39 7.65
CA PRO A 396 -12.86 6.85 8.87
C PRO A 396 -11.51 7.49 9.24
N ARG A 397 -10.72 7.93 8.25
CA ARG A 397 -9.42 8.58 8.51
C ARG A 397 -9.52 9.96 9.16
N ILE A 398 -10.69 10.59 9.12
CA ILE A 398 -10.90 11.92 9.72
C ILE A 398 -11.13 11.80 11.24
N ASP A 399 -11.47 10.61 11.75
CA ASP A 399 -11.68 10.39 13.18
C ASP A 399 -10.44 10.76 14.01
N ILE A 400 -9.25 10.39 13.53
CA ILE A 400 -7.97 10.77 14.16
C ILE A 400 -7.63 12.26 13.99
N THR A 401 -8.26 12.98 13.05
CA THR A 401 -8.14 14.44 13.00
C THR A 401 -8.98 15.09 14.10
N LEU A 402 -10.21 14.60 14.32
CA LEU A 402 -11.21 15.23 15.19
C LEU A 402 -11.13 14.79 16.65
N LYS A 403 -10.90 13.50 16.88
CA LYS A 403 -10.92 12.87 18.21
C LYS A 403 -9.60 12.16 18.43
N GLN A 404 -8.72 12.79 19.21
CA GLN A 404 -7.46 12.20 19.65
C GLN A 404 -7.18 12.48 21.11
N ASP A 405 -6.45 11.54 21.71
CA ASP A 405 -5.98 11.63 23.08
C ASP A 405 -4.94 12.75 23.22
N ASP A 406 -5.11 13.60 24.24
CA ASP A 406 -4.23 14.74 24.47
C ASP A 406 -2.79 14.34 24.80
N THR A 407 -2.57 13.13 25.31
CA THR A 407 -1.22 12.57 25.54
C THR A 407 -0.55 12.26 24.21
N VAL A 408 -1.29 11.69 23.25
CA VAL A 408 -0.79 11.45 21.89
C VAL A 408 -0.44 12.76 21.20
N LYS A 409 -1.32 13.77 21.29
CA LYS A 409 -1.05 15.12 20.75
C LYS A 409 0.22 15.72 21.36
N ARG A 410 0.35 15.71 22.69
CA ARG A 410 1.53 16.21 23.41
C ARG A 410 2.81 15.49 22.99
N ALA A 411 2.79 14.15 22.92
CA ALA A 411 3.96 13.37 22.49
C ALA A 411 4.44 13.74 21.08
N ILE A 412 3.51 14.05 20.16
CA ILE A 412 3.84 14.48 18.80
C ILE A 412 4.43 15.88 18.80
N LEU A 413 3.82 16.82 19.52
CA LEU A 413 4.32 18.19 19.63
C LEU A 413 5.72 18.24 20.26
N GLU A 414 5.97 17.45 21.30
CA GLU A 414 7.29 17.27 21.93
C GLU A 414 8.30 16.66 20.96
N ARG A 415 7.93 15.60 20.25
CA ARG A 415 8.78 14.95 19.22
C ARG A 415 9.14 15.92 18.09
N LEU A 416 8.23 16.84 17.75
CA LEU A 416 8.42 17.88 16.74
C LEU A 416 9.12 19.13 17.29
N LYS A 417 9.38 19.19 18.60
CA LYS A 417 9.98 20.36 19.30
C LYS A 417 9.18 21.65 19.08
N ILE A 418 7.86 21.55 19.13
CA ILE A 418 6.94 22.66 18.90
C ILE A 418 7.00 23.66 20.07
N ASN A 419 6.94 24.96 19.76
CA ASN A 419 6.75 25.98 20.78
C ASN A 419 5.26 26.11 21.13
N ASN A 420 4.89 25.67 22.34
CA ASN A 420 3.50 25.64 22.82
C ASN A 420 2.86 27.03 23.00
N GLY A 421 3.65 28.12 22.98
CA GLY A 421 3.13 29.50 23.04
C GLY A 421 2.70 30.08 21.69
N LYS A 422 2.87 29.33 20.59
CA LYS A 422 2.61 29.81 19.22
C LYS A 422 1.58 28.93 18.52
N ALA A 423 0.86 29.52 17.56
CA ALA A 423 -0.05 28.79 16.69
C ALA A 423 0.70 27.81 15.77
N ASN A 424 0.07 26.69 15.42
CA ASN A 424 0.62 25.68 14.53
C ASN A 424 0.01 25.80 13.12
N VAL A 425 0.84 26.05 12.11
CA VAL A 425 0.41 26.21 10.71
C VAL A 425 0.99 25.08 9.87
N LEU A 426 0.13 24.33 9.19
CA LEU A 426 0.56 23.27 8.27
C LEU A 426 0.53 23.76 6.82
N TYR A 427 1.66 23.75 6.13
CA TYR A 427 1.74 23.91 4.69
C TYR A 427 1.89 22.57 3.98
N ALA A 428 0.84 22.16 3.25
CA ALA A 428 0.74 20.87 2.56
C ALA A 428 0.39 21.03 1.07
N PRO A 429 1.32 21.52 0.22
CA PRO A 429 1.05 21.74 -1.20
C PRO A 429 1.01 20.44 -2.01
N THR A 430 0.30 20.45 -3.14
CA THR A 430 0.30 19.34 -4.09
C THR A 430 1.57 19.30 -4.93
N TRP A 431 2.01 18.08 -5.25
CA TRP A 431 3.11 17.88 -6.18
C TRP A 431 2.71 18.30 -7.61
N ARG A 432 3.56 19.09 -8.27
CA ARG A 432 3.33 19.64 -9.63
C ARG A 432 3.79 18.76 -10.79
N GLY A 433 4.47 17.63 -10.54
CA GLY A 433 5.11 16.88 -11.64
C GLY A 433 4.15 16.13 -12.58
N THR A 434 4.17 16.49 -13.87
CA THR A 434 3.79 15.63 -15.02
C THR A 434 4.63 15.95 -16.26
N SER A 435 5.12 14.88 -16.91
CA SER A 435 5.77 14.71 -18.22
C SER A 435 6.35 15.92 -18.99
N LYS A 436 7.65 15.76 -19.28
CA LYS A 436 8.55 16.42 -20.26
C LYS A 436 9.39 17.60 -19.79
N ASP A 437 8.84 18.59 -19.08
CA ASP A 437 9.64 19.74 -18.62
C ASP A 437 9.57 19.85 -17.08
N ASN A 438 10.53 19.19 -16.42
CA ASN A 438 10.61 19.08 -14.96
C ASN A 438 11.26 20.34 -14.33
N HIS A 439 10.49 21.40 -14.10
CA HIS A 439 10.86 22.40 -13.10
C HIS A 439 9.77 22.47 -12.02
N PHE A 440 9.99 21.74 -10.92
CA PHE A 440 9.40 22.15 -9.65
C PHE A 440 10.09 23.46 -9.29
N ASP A 441 9.34 24.54 -9.13
CA ASP A 441 9.89 25.85 -8.78
C ASP A 441 10.33 25.84 -7.31
N VAL A 442 11.54 25.34 -7.10
CA VAL A 442 12.17 25.24 -5.78
C VAL A 442 12.37 26.63 -5.20
N ASP A 443 12.81 27.59 -6.02
CA ASP A 443 13.14 28.94 -5.59
C ASP A 443 11.88 29.65 -5.08
N LYS A 444 10.76 29.52 -5.79
CA LYS A 444 9.48 30.00 -5.31
C LYS A 444 9.07 29.35 -3.99
N LEU A 445 9.16 28.03 -3.88
CA LEU A 445 8.82 27.34 -2.62
C LEU A 445 9.68 27.84 -1.45
N VAL A 446 10.99 28.01 -1.67
CA VAL A 446 11.91 28.52 -0.65
C VAL A 446 11.51 29.94 -0.24
N SER A 447 11.26 30.82 -1.21
CA SER A 447 10.80 32.20 -0.97
C SER A 447 9.49 32.23 -0.16
N ASP A 448 8.52 31.40 -0.50
CA ASP A 448 7.26 31.30 0.24
C ASP A 448 7.47 30.81 1.68
N LEU A 449 8.35 29.82 1.88
CA LEU A 449 8.71 29.32 3.22
C LEU A 449 9.45 30.38 4.04
N GLU A 450 10.35 31.15 3.42
CA GLU A 450 11.04 32.28 4.08
C GLU A 450 10.09 33.41 4.47
N ALA A 451 9.08 33.69 3.64
CA ALA A 451 8.04 34.66 3.95
C ALA A 451 7.17 34.18 5.13
N LEU A 452 6.71 32.92 5.09
CA LEU A 452 5.94 32.31 6.18
C LEU A 452 6.74 32.23 7.48
N ALA A 453 8.05 32.02 7.41
CA ALA A 453 8.93 31.98 8.57
C ALA A 453 8.99 33.31 9.35
N ARG A 454 8.52 34.44 8.77
CA ARG A 454 8.46 35.73 9.46
C ARG A 454 7.25 35.87 10.39
N ILE A 455 6.26 35.00 10.23
CA ILE A 455 5.06 34.97 11.08
C ILE A 455 5.42 34.43 12.46
N ASP A 456 4.82 34.98 13.52
CA ASP A 456 4.99 34.48 14.88
C ASP A 456 4.20 33.17 15.14
N ALA A 457 4.57 32.10 14.42
CA ALA A 457 3.93 30.80 14.43
C ALA A 457 4.96 29.66 14.26
N ASN A 458 4.54 28.43 14.59
CA ASN A 458 5.25 27.22 14.18
C ASN A 458 4.81 26.86 12.75
N ILE A 459 5.72 26.86 11.78
CA ILE A 459 5.40 26.54 10.39
C ILE A 459 5.86 25.12 10.08
N LEU A 460 4.90 24.22 9.83
CA LEU A 460 5.16 22.82 9.50
C LEU A 460 4.99 22.60 8.00
N PHE A 461 6.02 22.08 7.33
CA PHE A 461 5.96 21.81 5.89
C PHE A 461 5.86 20.31 5.59
N ARG A 462 4.79 19.90 4.89
CA ARG A 462 4.53 18.52 4.47
C ARG A 462 4.42 18.41 2.94
N GLY A 463 5.57 18.31 2.27
CA GLY A 463 5.66 18.09 0.83
C GLY A 463 5.88 16.63 0.40
N HIS A 464 5.85 16.38 -0.91
CA HIS A 464 6.20 15.09 -1.52
C HIS A 464 7.67 14.69 -1.19
N PRO A 465 8.02 13.39 -1.08
CA PRO A 465 9.39 12.95 -0.76
C PRO A 465 10.50 13.53 -1.65
N ILE A 466 10.18 13.82 -2.92
CA ILE A 466 11.09 14.49 -3.86
C ILE A 466 11.38 15.92 -3.41
N THR A 467 10.35 16.73 -3.15
CA THR A 467 10.50 18.10 -2.63
C THR A 467 11.29 18.10 -1.33
N ARG A 468 11.00 17.16 -0.41
CA ARG A 468 11.76 17.02 0.83
C ARG A 468 13.24 16.73 0.61
N SER A 469 13.58 15.91 -0.38
CA SER A 469 14.97 15.60 -0.72
C SER A 469 15.70 16.82 -1.26
N VAL A 470 15.02 17.68 -2.04
CA VAL A 470 15.58 18.92 -2.56
C VAL A 470 15.82 19.93 -1.44
N LEU A 471 14.86 20.12 -0.55
CA LEU A 471 14.96 21.08 0.56
C LEU A 471 16.09 20.76 1.55
N LYS A 472 16.55 19.50 1.64
CA LYS A 472 17.73 19.14 2.46
C LYS A 472 19.03 19.79 1.99
N MET A 473 19.09 20.25 0.74
CA MET A 473 20.27 20.92 0.17
C MET A 473 20.22 22.45 0.34
N VAL A 474 19.12 22.98 0.87
CA VAL A 474 18.91 24.41 1.08
C VAL A 474 18.85 24.67 2.59
N LYS A 475 19.48 25.74 3.06
CA LYS A 475 19.39 26.14 4.46
C LYS A 475 18.00 26.74 4.71
N MET A 476 17.15 26.02 5.43
CA MET A 476 15.83 26.50 5.83
C MET A 476 15.91 27.42 7.05
N PRO A 477 14.97 28.36 7.24
CA PRO A 477 14.79 29.06 8.52
C PRO A 477 14.51 28.09 9.67
N ASP A 478 15.00 28.41 10.87
CA ASP A 478 14.98 27.50 12.04
C ASP A 478 13.56 27.16 12.54
N ASN A 479 12.57 28.00 12.25
CA ASN A 479 11.16 27.79 12.61
C ASN A 479 10.35 27.03 11.54
N ILE A 480 10.97 26.59 10.45
CA ILE A 480 10.36 25.65 9.50
C ILE A 480 10.60 24.21 9.98
N ILE A 481 9.53 23.55 10.39
CA ILE A 481 9.57 22.19 10.91
C ILE A 481 9.17 21.23 9.78
N MET A 482 9.97 20.18 9.55
CA MET A 482 9.66 19.13 8.57
C MET A 482 9.25 17.84 9.27
N PRO A 483 7.94 17.53 9.39
CA PRO A 483 7.48 16.37 10.14
C PRO A 483 8.08 15.05 9.60
N PRO A 484 8.47 14.11 10.48
CA PRO A 484 8.86 12.76 10.10
C PRO A 484 7.76 12.05 9.27
N GLY A 485 8.18 11.21 8.33
CA GLY A 485 7.25 10.56 7.36
C GLY A 485 6.29 9.57 8.01
N ASP A 486 6.66 8.99 9.15
CA ASP A 486 5.89 8.04 9.95
C ASP A 486 4.74 8.67 10.73
N ILE A 487 4.72 10.00 10.89
CA ILE A 487 3.55 10.72 11.40
C ILE A 487 2.54 10.85 10.25
N SER A 488 1.34 10.31 10.42
CA SER A 488 0.27 10.41 9.43
C SER A 488 -0.25 11.84 9.32
N THR A 489 -0.70 12.24 8.12
CA THR A 489 -1.18 13.61 7.89
C THR A 489 -2.42 13.94 8.71
N ASN A 490 -3.38 13.01 8.85
CA ASN A 490 -4.58 13.23 9.68
C ASN A 490 -4.25 13.41 11.16
N LEU A 491 -3.30 12.63 11.69
CA LEU A 491 -2.82 12.80 13.05
C LEU A 491 -2.09 14.14 13.24
N LEU A 492 -1.27 14.55 12.27
CA LEU A 492 -0.62 15.87 12.29
C LEU A 492 -1.66 17.00 12.29
N MET A 493 -2.69 16.91 11.44
CA MET A 493 -3.76 17.91 11.38
C MET A 493 -4.53 18.08 12.70
N SER A 494 -4.59 17.04 13.54
CA SER A 494 -5.24 17.11 14.86
C SER A 494 -4.60 18.12 15.83
N THR A 495 -3.39 18.60 15.52
CA THR A 495 -2.64 19.57 16.32
C THR A 495 -2.41 20.91 15.60
N MET A 496 -3.05 21.14 14.46
CA MET A 496 -2.88 22.36 13.64
C MET A 496 -3.99 23.38 13.91
N ASP A 497 -3.65 24.66 13.82
CA ASP A 497 -4.56 25.80 13.94
C ASP A 497 -4.95 26.38 12.59
N VAL A 498 -4.04 26.35 11.61
CA VAL A 498 -4.30 26.80 10.24
C VAL A 498 -3.73 25.78 9.24
N LEU A 499 -4.48 25.49 8.18
CA LEU A 499 -4.01 24.69 7.05
C LEU A 499 -3.80 25.57 5.82
N ILE A 500 -2.58 25.55 5.26
CA ILE A 500 -2.25 26.06 3.94
C ILE A 500 -2.21 24.88 2.97
N SER A 501 -3.03 24.93 1.93
CA SER A 501 -3.09 23.91 0.89
C SER A 501 -3.38 24.57 -0.46
N ASP A 502 -3.36 23.79 -1.54
CA ASP A 502 -3.71 24.23 -2.89
C ASP A 502 -4.78 23.30 -3.47
N TYR A 503 -4.50 22.60 -4.58
CA TYR A 503 -5.33 21.61 -5.24
C TYR A 503 -5.41 20.25 -4.53
N SER A 504 -4.95 20.13 -3.28
CA SER A 504 -4.98 18.89 -2.52
C SER A 504 -6.40 18.55 -2.05
N SER A 505 -6.78 17.28 -2.01
CA SER A 505 -8.01 16.87 -1.33
C SER A 505 -7.89 16.92 0.20
N VAL A 506 -6.70 17.19 0.75
CA VAL A 506 -6.45 17.21 2.20
C VAL A 506 -7.26 18.29 2.93
N PHE A 507 -7.62 19.40 2.27
CA PHE A 507 -8.40 20.43 2.94
C PHE A 507 -9.81 19.95 3.29
N PHE A 508 -10.40 19.03 2.52
CA PHE A 508 -11.68 18.41 2.88
C PHE A 508 -11.59 17.62 4.18
N ASP A 509 -10.46 16.97 4.43
CA ASP A 509 -10.22 16.26 5.69
C ASP A 509 -10.06 17.23 6.89
N PHE A 510 -9.78 18.50 6.62
CA PHE A 510 -9.60 19.54 7.64
C PHE A 510 -10.87 20.37 7.88
N ILE A 511 -11.77 20.48 6.90
CA ILE A 511 -13.07 21.19 7.04
C ILE A 511 -13.82 20.81 8.34
N PRO A 512 -13.89 19.52 8.76
CA PRO A 512 -14.64 19.16 9.96
C PRO A 512 -14.08 19.75 11.26
N THR A 513 -12.82 20.19 11.28
CA THR A 513 -12.20 20.88 12.42
C THR A 513 -12.74 22.29 12.64
N GLU A 514 -13.41 22.85 11.62
CA GLU A 514 -13.88 24.24 11.58
C GLU A 514 -12.77 25.30 11.71
N LYS A 515 -11.50 24.88 11.56
CA LYS A 515 -10.35 25.77 11.63
C LYS A 515 -10.02 26.41 10.27
N PRO A 516 -9.35 27.57 10.26
CA PRO A 516 -9.01 28.29 9.04
C PRO A 516 -8.22 27.49 8.00
N ILE A 517 -8.59 27.67 6.74
CA ILE A 517 -7.93 27.10 5.57
C ILE A 517 -7.49 28.26 4.68
N VAL A 518 -6.25 28.22 4.20
CA VAL A 518 -5.71 29.14 3.19
C VAL A 518 -5.43 28.33 1.92
N HIS A 519 -6.14 28.65 0.85
CA HIS A 519 -5.93 28.10 -0.49
C HIS A 519 -4.90 28.96 -1.24
N TYR A 520 -3.69 28.44 -1.41
CA TYR A 520 -2.62 29.11 -2.13
C TYR A 520 -2.59 28.70 -3.61
N LEU A 521 -3.26 29.47 -4.45
CA LEU A 521 -3.61 29.16 -5.84
C LEU A 521 -2.86 30.05 -6.84
N TYR A 522 -1.54 30.16 -6.68
CA TYR A 522 -0.69 31.04 -7.48
C TYR A 522 -0.61 30.65 -8.98
N ASP A 523 -0.95 29.40 -9.33
CA ASP A 523 -0.82 28.81 -10.67
C ASP A 523 -2.11 28.15 -11.19
N VAL A 524 -3.29 28.65 -10.78
CA VAL A 524 -4.56 27.95 -11.00
C VAL A 524 -4.97 27.78 -12.45
N ASP A 525 -4.69 28.75 -13.31
CA ASP A 525 -5.03 28.68 -14.73
C ASP A 525 -4.20 27.59 -15.44
N GLU A 526 -2.89 27.55 -15.17
CA GLU A 526 -1.99 26.51 -15.67
C GLU A 526 -2.38 25.14 -15.14
N TYR A 527 -2.68 25.05 -13.83
CA TYR A 527 -3.06 23.79 -13.19
C TYR A 527 -4.37 23.24 -13.76
N ARG A 528 -5.39 24.09 -13.92
CA ARG A 528 -6.69 23.72 -14.45
C ARG A 528 -6.57 23.23 -15.90
N SER A 529 -5.77 23.90 -16.72
CA SER A 529 -5.50 23.50 -18.10
C SER A 529 -4.80 22.13 -18.18
N ALA A 530 -3.79 21.91 -17.33
CA ALA A 530 -2.98 20.69 -17.38
C ALA A 530 -3.64 19.47 -16.71
N ARG A 531 -4.38 19.67 -15.62
CA ARG A 531 -4.89 18.59 -14.75
C ARG A 531 -6.41 18.49 -14.68
N GLY A 532 -7.13 19.59 -14.91
CA GLY A 532 -8.57 19.69 -14.70
C GLY A 532 -8.97 19.79 -13.23
N LEU A 533 -9.98 20.61 -12.94
CA LEU A 533 -10.57 20.80 -11.61
C LEU A 533 -12.10 20.70 -11.72
N ASN A 534 -12.73 20.05 -10.74
CA ASN A 534 -14.18 19.91 -10.64
C ASN A 534 -14.86 21.05 -9.87
N LEU A 535 -14.09 21.85 -9.13
CA LEU A 535 -14.60 22.96 -8.34
C LEU A 535 -13.93 24.27 -8.76
N SER A 536 -14.71 25.34 -8.71
CA SER A 536 -14.25 26.71 -8.88
C SER A 536 -13.72 27.30 -7.58
N GLU A 537 -12.99 28.42 -7.69
CA GLU A 537 -12.48 29.19 -6.56
C GLU A 537 -13.62 29.68 -5.65
N GLU A 538 -14.81 29.95 -6.19
CA GLU A 538 -15.99 30.42 -5.47
C GLU A 538 -16.65 29.34 -4.59
N GLU A 539 -16.31 28.07 -4.82
CA GLU A 539 -16.83 26.94 -4.04
C GLU A 539 -15.92 26.53 -2.89
N LEU A 540 -14.69 27.05 -2.82
CA LEU A 540 -13.72 26.69 -1.79
C LEU A 540 -14.03 27.38 -0.44
N PRO A 541 -13.88 26.71 0.71
CA PRO A 541 -13.98 27.37 2.01
C PRO A 541 -12.72 28.20 2.32
N GLY A 542 -12.76 29.04 3.36
CA GLY A 542 -11.57 29.73 3.87
C GLY A 542 -11.08 30.89 2.99
N PHE A 543 -9.78 31.19 3.11
CA PHE A 543 -9.12 32.30 2.42
C PHE A 543 -8.50 31.83 1.10
N ILE A 544 -8.46 32.72 0.11
CA ILE A 544 -7.77 32.47 -1.17
C ILE A 544 -6.62 33.45 -1.28
N ALA A 545 -5.44 32.94 -1.58
CA ALA A 545 -4.24 33.73 -1.84
C ALA A 545 -3.63 33.31 -3.19
N LYS A 546 -3.21 34.28 -3.99
CA LYS A 546 -2.54 34.08 -5.29
C LYS A 546 -1.12 34.62 -5.27
N THR A 547 -0.77 35.49 -4.34
CA THR A 547 0.61 35.98 -4.13
C THR A 547 1.16 35.60 -2.76
N THR A 548 2.48 35.69 -2.59
CA THR A 548 3.15 35.40 -1.31
C THR A 548 2.72 36.39 -0.21
N GLU A 549 2.46 37.65 -0.56
CA GLU A 549 1.97 38.67 0.37
C GLU A 549 0.55 38.35 0.84
N GLU A 550 -0.34 37.96 -0.07
CA GLU A 550 -1.70 37.51 0.26
C GLU A 550 -1.69 36.26 1.12
N LEU A 551 -0.74 35.34 0.86
CA LEU A 551 -0.56 34.11 1.63
C LEU A 551 -0.22 34.44 3.10
N VAL A 552 0.76 35.31 3.34
CA VAL A 552 1.16 35.72 4.69
C VAL A 552 0.00 36.40 5.41
N ALA A 553 -0.65 37.38 4.77
CA ALA A 553 -1.78 38.10 5.36
C ALA A 553 -2.97 37.19 5.71
N ALA A 554 -3.27 36.20 4.84
CA ALA A 554 -4.33 35.22 5.09
C ALA A 554 -4.02 34.30 6.28
N VAL A 555 -2.75 33.90 6.45
CA VAL A 555 -2.31 33.08 7.59
C VAL A 555 -2.38 33.86 8.89
N GLU A 556 -1.85 35.09 8.94
CA GLU A 556 -1.93 35.95 10.12
C GLU A 556 -3.38 36.19 10.54
N ARG A 557 -4.27 36.44 9.56
CA ARG A 557 -5.70 36.58 9.84
C ARG A 557 -6.32 35.29 10.39
N GLY A 558 -5.98 34.13 9.84
CA GLY A 558 -6.47 32.84 10.33
C GLY A 558 -5.95 32.48 11.73
N ILE A 559 -4.78 32.98 12.12
CA ILE A 559 -4.28 32.82 13.50
C ILE A 559 -5.13 33.64 14.48
N VAL A 560 -5.50 34.87 14.10
CA VAL A 560 -6.25 35.81 14.94
C VAL A 560 -7.74 35.45 15.00
N ASP A 561 -8.35 35.09 13.88
CA ASP A 561 -9.78 34.77 13.77
C ASP A 561 -9.98 33.34 13.27
N GLN A 562 -10.35 32.47 14.20
CA GLN A 562 -10.67 31.06 13.92
C GLN A 562 -12.17 30.84 13.64
N THR A 563 -12.98 31.89 13.57
CA THR A 563 -14.43 31.76 13.38
C THR A 563 -14.74 31.31 11.95
N PRO A 564 -15.44 30.17 11.75
CA PRO A 564 -15.79 29.71 10.42
C PRO A 564 -16.83 30.65 9.78
N SER A 565 -16.57 31.08 8.55
CA SER A 565 -17.52 31.92 7.79
C SER A 565 -18.77 31.13 7.37
N PRO A 566 -19.90 31.78 7.01
CA PRO A 566 -21.07 31.09 6.48
C PRO A 566 -20.76 30.22 5.26
N ARG A 567 -19.83 30.67 4.40
CA ARG A 567 -19.35 29.91 3.24
C ARG A 567 -18.57 28.66 3.66
N TYR A 568 -17.77 28.75 4.72
CA TYR A 568 -17.08 27.59 5.30
C TYR A 568 -18.09 26.55 5.80
N LEU A 569 -19.09 26.98 6.58
CA LEU A 569 -20.14 26.10 7.11
C LEU A 569 -20.99 25.46 6.00
N ALA A 570 -21.28 26.20 4.93
CA ALA A 570 -21.93 25.65 3.74
C ALA A 570 -21.09 24.57 3.05
N ALA A 571 -19.77 24.77 2.94
CA ALA A 571 -18.85 23.76 2.41
C ALA A 571 -18.81 22.51 3.33
N LYS A 572 -18.79 22.68 4.65
CA LYS A 572 -18.88 21.57 5.61
C LYS A 572 -20.17 20.76 5.43
N ALA A 573 -21.31 21.43 5.34
CA ALA A 573 -22.60 20.77 5.12
C ALA A 573 -22.66 20.02 3.78
N ARG A 574 -22.05 20.58 2.72
CA ARG A 574 -22.02 19.96 1.39
C ARG A 574 -21.07 18.77 1.29
N PHE A 575 -19.86 18.90 1.86
CA PHE A 575 -18.77 17.95 1.59
C PHE A 575 -18.48 16.98 2.72
N CYS A 576 -18.75 17.37 3.97
CA CYS A 576 -18.41 16.59 5.16
C CYS A 576 -19.60 16.49 6.15
N PRO A 577 -20.82 16.15 5.71
CA PRO A 577 -22.01 16.18 6.57
C PRO A 577 -21.97 15.18 7.73
N LEU A 578 -21.19 14.09 7.60
CA LEU A 578 -21.17 12.97 8.53
C LEU A 578 -19.83 12.77 9.25
N ASP A 579 -18.85 13.64 9.04
CA ASP A 579 -17.54 13.57 9.70
C ASP A 579 -17.61 14.08 11.15
N LYS A 580 -18.04 13.20 12.06
CA LYS A 580 -18.30 13.50 13.48
C LYS A 580 -17.32 12.86 14.47
N GLY A 581 -16.19 12.33 13.97
CA GLY A 581 -15.17 11.67 14.80
C GLY A 581 -15.54 10.25 15.26
N ARG A 582 -16.42 9.58 14.53
CA ARG A 582 -16.85 8.18 14.74
C ARG A 582 -17.20 7.46 13.42
N SER A 583 -16.64 7.93 12.31
CA SER A 583 -16.89 7.40 10.98
C SER A 583 -16.39 5.95 10.82
N GLY A 584 -15.29 5.59 11.48
CA GLY A 584 -14.75 4.22 11.49
C GLY A 584 -15.73 3.21 12.10
N GLU A 585 -16.39 3.58 13.19
CA GLU A 585 -17.46 2.79 13.83
C GLU A 585 -18.65 2.63 12.88
N ALA A 586 -19.21 3.74 12.38
CA ALA A 586 -20.38 3.73 11.50
C ALA A 586 -20.16 2.85 10.25
N VAL A 587 -19.00 2.99 9.60
CA VAL A 587 -18.64 2.20 8.42
C VAL A 587 -18.42 0.73 8.77
N ALA A 588 -17.79 0.42 9.91
CA ALA A 588 -17.60 -0.95 10.34
C ALA A 588 -18.94 -1.64 10.67
N LEU A 589 -19.81 -0.99 11.45
CA LEU A 589 -21.13 -1.55 11.78
C LEU A 589 -21.95 -1.81 10.52
N TRP A 590 -21.95 -0.90 9.55
CA TRP A 590 -22.60 -1.13 8.27
C TRP A 590 -21.96 -2.27 7.48
N PHE A 591 -20.63 -2.29 7.35
CA PHE A 591 -19.95 -3.27 6.51
C PHE A 591 -19.97 -4.69 7.09
N PHE A 592 -19.79 -4.84 8.40
CA PHE A 592 -19.70 -6.15 9.06
C PHE A 592 -21.04 -6.68 9.56
N LYS A 593 -21.94 -5.79 10.01
CA LYS A 593 -23.20 -6.14 10.67
C LYS A 593 -24.45 -5.68 9.90
N ASP A 594 -24.27 -5.07 8.73
CA ASP A 594 -25.36 -4.50 7.90
C ASP A 594 -26.22 -3.45 8.66
N ASP A 595 -25.65 -2.81 9.69
CA ASP A 595 -26.28 -1.73 10.45
C ASP A 595 -26.10 -0.37 9.76
N SER A 596 -27.18 0.17 9.22
CA SER A 596 -27.16 1.40 8.44
C SER A 596 -27.64 2.64 9.20
N ARG A 597 -27.67 2.64 10.54
CA ARG A 597 -28.23 3.77 11.31
C ARG A 597 -27.43 5.08 11.19
N GLU A 598 -26.11 4.98 11.03
CA GLU A 598 -25.18 6.12 10.99
C GLU A 598 -24.65 6.42 9.57
N VAL A 599 -25.24 5.81 8.55
CA VAL A 599 -24.89 6.03 7.14
C VAL A 599 -26.15 6.24 6.30
N GLU A 600 -26.05 6.97 5.20
CA GLU A 600 -27.16 7.19 4.29
C GLU A 600 -27.01 6.30 3.05
N LEU A 601 -27.96 5.39 2.82
CA LEU A 601 -27.90 4.46 1.68
C LEU A 601 -28.29 5.15 0.39
N VAL A 602 -27.47 4.97 -0.64
CA VAL A 602 -27.72 5.51 -1.99
C VAL A 602 -28.45 4.45 -2.82
N ALA A 603 -29.64 4.82 -3.30
CA ALA A 603 -30.43 3.95 -4.16
C ALA A 603 -29.73 3.68 -5.50
N ASN A 604 -29.88 2.45 -6.02
CA ASN A 604 -29.48 2.14 -7.38
C ASN A 604 -30.50 2.68 -8.38
N LYS A 605 -30.03 3.18 -9.52
CA LYS A 605 -30.89 3.51 -10.64
C LYS A 605 -31.26 2.24 -11.40
N GLU A 606 -32.56 2.06 -11.61
CA GLU A 606 -33.10 1.00 -12.46
C GLU A 606 -33.07 1.42 -13.93
N TYR A 607 -32.78 0.47 -14.80
CA TYR A 607 -32.71 0.66 -16.25
C TYR A 607 -33.58 -0.39 -16.93
N ARG A 608 -34.21 -0.03 -18.05
CA ARG A 608 -35.06 -0.96 -18.81
C ARG A 608 -34.28 -2.19 -19.28
N GLN A 609 -33.05 -1.95 -19.74
CA GLN A 609 -32.16 -2.98 -20.26
C GLN A 609 -30.70 -2.54 -20.11
N LYS A 610 -29.80 -3.47 -19.80
CA LYS A 610 -28.35 -3.30 -19.69
C LYS A 610 -27.66 -4.07 -20.81
N ASP A 611 -27.10 -3.33 -21.76
CA ASP A 611 -26.45 -3.90 -22.94
C ASP A 611 -24.93 -3.84 -22.79
N LEU A 612 -24.24 -4.88 -23.23
CA LEU A 612 -22.78 -4.95 -23.25
C LEU A 612 -22.26 -5.23 -24.67
N TYR A 613 -21.43 -4.32 -25.18
CA TYR A 613 -20.62 -4.55 -26.37
C TYR A 613 -19.22 -5.03 -25.98
N LEU A 614 -18.80 -6.19 -26.51
CA LEU A 614 -17.41 -6.64 -26.47
C LEU A 614 -16.70 -6.11 -27.72
N GLY A 615 -16.06 -4.95 -27.58
CA GLY A 615 -15.55 -4.17 -28.71
C GLY A 615 -14.04 -4.24 -28.95
N GLY A 616 -13.24 -4.70 -27.99
CA GLY A 616 -11.79 -4.85 -28.17
C GLY A 616 -11.07 -3.61 -28.73
N LEU A 617 -10.33 -3.76 -29.83
CA LEU A 617 -9.70 -2.66 -30.58
C LEU A 617 -10.58 -2.09 -31.69
N LEU A 618 -11.70 -2.74 -32.03
CA LEU A 618 -12.50 -2.43 -33.22
C LEU A 618 -11.60 -2.35 -34.46
N SER A 619 -10.82 -3.40 -34.73
CA SER A 619 -9.78 -3.40 -35.77
C SER A 619 -10.32 -3.18 -37.18
N ASP A 620 -11.57 -3.58 -37.43
CA ASP A 620 -12.30 -3.34 -38.68
C ASP A 620 -12.96 -1.95 -38.68
N THR A 621 -12.71 -1.16 -39.74
CA THR A 621 -13.25 0.18 -39.91
C THR A 621 -14.75 0.21 -40.16
N THR A 622 -15.37 -0.90 -40.57
CA THR A 622 -16.82 -1.02 -40.82
C THR A 622 -17.64 -1.26 -39.56
N VAL A 623 -17.03 -1.83 -38.51
CA VAL A 623 -17.69 -2.18 -37.25
C VAL A 623 -18.04 -0.93 -36.43
N LEU A 624 -17.17 0.09 -36.45
CA LEU A 624 -17.34 1.31 -35.64
C LEU A 624 -18.60 2.11 -36.02
N PRO A 625 -18.90 2.41 -37.29
CA PRO A 625 -20.16 3.07 -37.67
C PRO A 625 -21.41 2.32 -37.20
N SER A 626 -21.41 0.99 -37.32
CA SER A 626 -22.52 0.14 -36.86
C SER A 626 -22.68 0.20 -35.34
N PHE A 627 -21.59 0.11 -34.59
CA PHE A 627 -21.58 0.27 -33.13
C PHE A 627 -22.12 1.64 -32.70
N VAL A 628 -21.68 2.73 -33.33
CA VAL A 628 -22.13 4.09 -32.99
C VAL A 628 -23.62 4.26 -33.26
N LYS A 629 -24.09 3.82 -34.44
CA LYS A 629 -25.51 3.88 -34.80
C LYS A 629 -26.37 3.07 -33.82
N GLY A 630 -26.02 1.81 -33.59
CA GLY A 630 -26.75 0.93 -32.68
C GLY A 630 -26.75 1.43 -31.24
N THR A 631 -25.65 2.04 -30.79
CA THR A 631 -25.58 2.65 -29.44
C THR A 631 -26.56 3.81 -29.31
N LYS A 632 -26.63 4.71 -30.30
CA LYS A 632 -27.56 5.85 -30.28
C LYS A 632 -29.02 5.39 -30.30
N GLU A 633 -29.34 4.37 -31.10
CA GLU A 633 -30.69 3.77 -31.14
C GLU A 633 -31.08 3.15 -29.79
N ARG A 634 -30.16 2.45 -29.12
CA ARG A 634 -30.37 1.87 -27.79
C ARG A 634 -30.54 2.94 -26.71
N GLN A 635 -29.71 3.99 -26.73
CA GLN A 635 -29.85 5.13 -25.82
C GLN A 635 -31.22 5.81 -25.98
N ALA A 636 -31.71 5.98 -27.21
CA ALA A 636 -33.05 6.53 -27.47
C ALA A 636 -34.20 5.67 -26.91
N ASN A 637 -33.95 4.37 -26.67
CA ASN A 637 -34.89 3.43 -26.06
C ASN A 637 -34.69 3.26 -24.55
N ASN A 638 -33.88 4.12 -23.90
CA ASN A 638 -33.55 4.08 -22.47
C ASN A 638 -32.80 2.80 -22.04
N HIS A 639 -31.97 2.25 -22.94
CA HIS A 639 -31.03 1.18 -22.59
C HIS A 639 -29.75 1.78 -21.99
N LEU A 640 -29.22 1.14 -20.96
CA LEU A 640 -27.89 1.43 -20.44
C LEU A 640 -26.85 0.70 -21.29
N VAL A 641 -26.10 1.44 -22.11
CA VAL A 641 -25.08 0.86 -22.97
C VAL A 641 -23.73 0.85 -22.29
N THR A 642 -23.10 -0.32 -22.24
CA THR A 642 -21.73 -0.53 -21.79
C THR A 642 -20.90 -1.06 -22.95
N ALA A 643 -19.71 -0.51 -23.16
CA ALA A 643 -18.78 -0.97 -24.19
C ALA A 643 -17.43 -1.27 -23.57
N MET A 644 -17.01 -2.53 -23.72
CA MET A 644 -15.69 -2.97 -23.31
C MET A 644 -14.68 -2.73 -24.44
N MET A 645 -13.63 -1.95 -24.16
CA MET A 645 -12.67 -1.53 -25.18
C MET A 645 -11.23 -1.63 -24.70
N ARG A 646 -10.26 -1.75 -25.61
CA ARG A 646 -8.83 -1.62 -25.31
C ARG A 646 -8.42 -0.16 -25.44
N GLY A 647 -7.62 0.35 -24.50
CA GLY A 647 -7.13 1.74 -24.53
C GLY A 647 -6.36 2.11 -25.80
N GLY A 648 -5.85 1.12 -26.55
CA GLY A 648 -5.25 1.33 -27.88
C GLY A 648 -6.19 1.96 -28.91
N VAL A 649 -7.51 1.86 -28.73
CA VAL A 649 -8.51 2.47 -29.64
C VAL A 649 -8.38 4.00 -29.71
N LEU A 650 -7.89 4.64 -28.64
CA LEU A 650 -7.71 6.09 -28.57
C LEU A 650 -6.53 6.63 -29.39
N LYS A 651 -5.68 5.75 -29.93
CA LYS A 651 -4.56 6.15 -30.80
C LYS A 651 -5.00 6.62 -32.18
N ASP A 652 -6.18 6.19 -32.61
CA ASP A 652 -6.80 6.61 -33.86
C ASP A 652 -7.74 7.79 -33.57
N SER A 653 -7.46 8.95 -34.16
CA SER A 653 -8.22 10.18 -33.93
C SER A 653 -9.67 10.09 -34.40
N ALA A 654 -9.94 9.37 -35.48
CA ALA A 654 -11.29 9.21 -36.02
C ALA A 654 -12.12 8.28 -35.13
N LYS A 655 -11.51 7.17 -34.66
CA LYS A 655 -12.15 6.27 -33.68
C LYS A 655 -12.41 6.99 -32.37
N LYS A 656 -11.42 7.73 -31.86
CA LYS A 656 -11.55 8.56 -30.65
C LYS A 656 -12.73 9.54 -30.79
N ALA A 657 -12.79 10.32 -31.87
CA ALA A 657 -13.87 11.28 -32.09
C ALA A 657 -15.25 10.61 -32.11
N SER A 658 -15.37 9.46 -32.79
CA SER A 658 -16.62 8.71 -32.89
C SER A 658 -17.08 8.17 -31.54
N ILE A 659 -16.18 7.59 -30.75
CA ILE A 659 -16.46 7.07 -29.41
C ILE A 659 -16.85 8.19 -28.46
N VAL A 660 -16.11 9.30 -28.47
CA VAL A 660 -16.42 10.48 -27.62
C VAL A 660 -17.77 11.10 -27.98
N SER A 661 -18.18 11.03 -29.26
CA SER A 661 -19.48 11.55 -29.72
C SER A 661 -20.70 10.82 -29.12
N LEU A 662 -20.51 9.65 -28.53
CA LEU A 662 -21.58 8.91 -27.83
C LEU A 662 -21.93 9.52 -26.47
N GLY A 663 -21.11 10.46 -25.98
CA GLY A 663 -21.36 11.21 -24.78
C GLY A 663 -21.10 10.43 -23.49
N ASN A 664 -21.69 10.94 -22.41
CA ASN A 664 -21.37 10.54 -21.04
C ASN A 664 -22.24 9.40 -20.51
N ASP A 665 -23.34 9.07 -21.20
CA ASP A 665 -24.28 8.02 -20.79
C ASP A 665 -23.87 6.61 -21.24
N VAL A 666 -22.78 6.47 -21.99
CA VAL A 666 -22.16 5.17 -22.31
C VAL A 666 -21.05 4.88 -21.31
N ASN A 667 -21.11 3.69 -20.70
CA ASN A 667 -20.01 3.20 -19.87
C ASN A 667 -18.92 2.59 -20.76
N PHE A 668 -17.71 3.16 -20.73
CA PHE A 668 -16.54 2.52 -21.34
C PHE A 668 -15.76 1.77 -20.27
N VAL A 669 -15.70 0.44 -20.39
CA VAL A 669 -14.97 -0.45 -19.48
C VAL A 669 -13.67 -0.88 -20.17
N PRO A 670 -12.51 -0.33 -19.77
CA PRO A 670 -11.28 -0.63 -20.46
C PRO A 670 -10.71 -1.99 -20.06
N TYR A 671 -10.29 -2.78 -21.05
CA TYR A 671 -9.65 -4.07 -20.83
C TYR A 671 -8.23 -3.92 -20.27
N GLY A 672 -7.93 -4.71 -19.23
CA GLY A 672 -6.58 -4.94 -18.75
C GLY A 672 -6.12 -6.38 -19.03
N PRO A 673 -4.91 -6.61 -19.59
CA PRO A 673 -4.47 -7.89 -20.19
C PRO A 673 -4.19 -9.08 -19.25
N THR A 674 -4.39 -8.93 -17.94
CA THR A 674 -3.93 -9.90 -16.93
C THR A 674 -5.06 -10.85 -16.50
N MET A 675 -5.46 -11.77 -17.39
CA MET A 675 -6.42 -12.83 -17.06
C MET A 675 -5.75 -13.88 -16.15
N PRO A 676 -6.17 -14.04 -14.88
CA PRO A 676 -5.61 -15.02 -13.96
C PRO A 676 -5.98 -16.44 -14.41
N LYS A 677 -4.98 -17.32 -14.50
CA LYS A 677 -5.11 -18.73 -14.97
C LYS A 677 -4.16 -19.64 -14.22
N THR A 678 -4.64 -20.79 -13.75
CA THR A 678 -3.80 -21.86 -13.21
C THR A 678 -2.98 -22.52 -14.32
N LEU A 679 -1.99 -23.33 -13.94
CA LEU A 679 -1.17 -24.07 -14.90
C LEU A 679 -2.02 -25.02 -15.77
N ALA A 680 -3.01 -25.69 -15.19
CA ALA A 680 -3.93 -26.59 -15.92
C ALA A 680 -4.81 -25.82 -16.92
N GLU A 681 -5.29 -24.64 -16.52
CA GLU A 681 -6.13 -23.78 -17.38
C GLU A 681 -5.33 -23.18 -18.56
N ILE A 682 -4.06 -22.83 -18.35
CA ILE A 682 -3.18 -22.40 -19.45
C ILE A 682 -3.07 -23.50 -20.51
N MET A 683 -2.95 -24.76 -20.10
CA MET A 683 -2.85 -25.88 -21.02
C MET A 683 -4.15 -26.09 -21.79
N ALA A 684 -5.29 -26.06 -21.09
CA ALA A 684 -6.61 -26.21 -21.70
C ALA A 684 -6.93 -25.11 -22.71
N ILE A 685 -6.56 -23.86 -22.42
CA ILE A 685 -6.76 -22.73 -23.34
C ILE A 685 -5.89 -22.88 -24.59
N ARG A 686 -4.61 -23.25 -24.43
CA ARG A 686 -3.72 -23.47 -25.59
C ARG A 686 -4.17 -24.63 -26.47
N GLU A 687 -4.68 -25.69 -25.86
CA GLU A 687 -5.25 -26.83 -26.58
C GLU A 687 -6.43 -26.39 -27.46
N PHE A 688 -7.37 -25.65 -26.87
CA PHE A 688 -8.52 -25.12 -27.61
C PHE A 688 -8.12 -24.13 -28.69
N GLU A 689 -7.24 -23.18 -28.40
CA GLU A 689 -6.74 -22.22 -29.38
C GLU A 689 -6.09 -22.92 -30.60
N LYS A 690 -5.38 -24.03 -30.37
CA LYS A 690 -4.70 -24.78 -31.43
C LYS A 690 -5.62 -25.70 -32.22
N THR A 691 -6.57 -26.35 -31.56
CA THR A 691 -7.33 -27.47 -32.14
C THR A 691 -8.81 -27.18 -32.35
N GLN A 692 -9.33 -26.11 -31.74
CA GLN A 692 -10.76 -25.78 -31.65
C GLN A 692 -11.62 -26.88 -30.99
N GLN A 693 -10.98 -27.82 -30.28
CA GLN A 693 -11.61 -28.96 -29.61
C GLN A 693 -10.94 -29.21 -28.25
N PHE A 694 -11.54 -30.07 -27.43
CA PHE A 694 -10.96 -30.53 -26.17
C PHE A 694 -10.78 -32.05 -26.22
N SER A 695 -9.59 -32.54 -25.88
CA SER A 695 -9.28 -33.97 -25.79
C SER A 695 -9.95 -34.66 -24.61
N THR A 696 -10.30 -33.91 -23.55
CA THR A 696 -10.92 -34.44 -22.34
C THR A 696 -11.97 -33.49 -21.77
N GLU A 697 -12.97 -34.04 -21.08
CA GLU A 697 -13.95 -33.24 -20.33
C GLU A 697 -13.28 -32.40 -19.22
N GLN A 698 -12.19 -32.88 -18.65
CA GLN A 698 -11.45 -32.13 -17.63
C GLN A 698 -10.78 -30.86 -18.24
N SER A 699 -10.19 -30.97 -19.43
CA SER A 699 -9.65 -29.80 -20.15
C SER A 699 -10.74 -28.78 -20.44
N LYS A 700 -11.89 -29.23 -20.94
CA LYS A 700 -13.08 -28.40 -21.16
C LYS A 700 -13.54 -27.68 -19.88
N LYS A 701 -13.57 -28.37 -18.74
CA LYS A 701 -13.91 -27.76 -17.43
C LYS A 701 -12.90 -26.69 -17.01
N HIS A 702 -11.60 -26.94 -17.19
CA HIS A 702 -10.57 -25.94 -16.88
C HIS A 702 -10.72 -24.69 -17.76
N TYR A 703 -10.90 -24.86 -19.07
CA TYR A 703 -11.17 -23.74 -19.98
C TYR A 703 -12.36 -22.89 -19.50
N GLN A 704 -13.48 -23.55 -19.17
CA GLN A 704 -14.69 -22.87 -18.70
C GLN A 704 -14.47 -22.13 -17.39
N LYS A 705 -13.84 -22.77 -16.38
CA LYS A 705 -13.51 -22.12 -15.11
C LYS A 705 -12.66 -20.85 -15.29
N ALA A 706 -11.66 -20.90 -16.17
CA ALA A 706 -10.79 -19.77 -16.45
C ALA A 706 -11.59 -18.58 -17.00
N TYR A 707 -12.47 -18.81 -17.98
CA TYR A 707 -13.29 -17.74 -18.56
C TYR A 707 -14.43 -17.28 -17.64
N GLN A 708 -15.00 -18.15 -16.79
CA GLN A 708 -15.93 -17.74 -15.73
C GLN A 708 -15.27 -16.76 -14.75
N ARG A 709 -14.04 -17.09 -14.31
CA ARG A 709 -13.26 -16.19 -13.45
C ARG A 709 -12.90 -14.90 -14.16
N GLU A 710 -12.59 -14.95 -15.46
CA GLU A 710 -12.31 -13.75 -16.27
C GLU A 710 -13.55 -12.86 -16.42
N TRP A 711 -14.71 -13.44 -16.72
CA TRP A 711 -15.99 -12.72 -16.76
C TRP A 711 -16.24 -11.98 -15.44
N ARG A 712 -16.12 -12.70 -14.32
CA ARG A 712 -16.24 -12.12 -12.98
C ARG A 712 -15.19 -11.05 -12.73
N ARG A 713 -13.94 -11.21 -13.19
CA ARG A 713 -12.90 -10.19 -13.05
C ARG A 713 -13.28 -8.89 -13.75
N LEU A 714 -13.82 -9.00 -14.95
CA LEU A 714 -14.14 -7.85 -15.81
C LEU A 714 -15.39 -7.12 -15.35
N PHE A 715 -16.41 -7.84 -14.89
CA PHE A 715 -17.75 -7.29 -14.64
C PHE A 715 -18.26 -7.49 -13.21
N GLY A 716 -17.51 -8.14 -12.33
CA GLY A 716 -17.98 -8.43 -10.97
C GLY A 716 -19.24 -9.29 -10.98
N ASP A 717 -20.27 -8.85 -10.26
CA ASP A 717 -21.60 -9.48 -10.21
C ASP A 717 -22.61 -8.84 -11.17
N THR A 718 -22.17 -7.97 -12.08
CA THR A 718 -23.08 -7.29 -13.02
C THR A 718 -23.80 -8.30 -13.92
N VAL A 719 -25.10 -8.06 -14.11
CA VAL A 719 -25.95 -8.77 -15.07
C VAL A 719 -26.22 -7.83 -16.24
N PHE A 720 -25.96 -8.34 -17.44
CA PHE A 720 -26.32 -7.70 -18.70
C PHE A 720 -27.41 -8.54 -19.34
N ASP A 721 -28.44 -7.88 -19.84
CA ASP A 721 -29.58 -8.51 -20.48
C ASP A 721 -29.22 -8.96 -21.90
N GLU A 722 -28.39 -8.17 -22.59
CA GLU A 722 -27.89 -8.47 -23.92
C GLU A 722 -26.37 -8.24 -23.98
N VAL A 723 -25.65 -9.17 -24.59
CA VAL A 723 -24.22 -9.03 -24.88
C VAL A 723 -24.02 -9.21 -26.38
N ILE A 724 -23.22 -8.34 -26.97
CA ILE A 724 -22.95 -8.28 -28.41
C ILE A 724 -21.44 -8.38 -28.61
N ASN A 725 -20.99 -9.47 -29.22
CA ASN A 725 -19.57 -9.64 -29.58
C ASN A 725 -19.28 -8.99 -30.94
N LEU A 726 -18.54 -7.88 -30.93
CA LEU A 726 -18.11 -7.18 -32.13
C LEU A 726 -16.79 -7.74 -32.71
N GLU A 727 -16.06 -8.57 -31.97
CA GLU A 727 -14.80 -9.20 -32.38
C GLU A 727 -14.92 -10.74 -32.37
N LYS A 728 -15.85 -11.27 -33.17
CA LYS A 728 -16.20 -12.70 -33.23
C LYS A 728 -15.02 -13.62 -33.59
N ASP A 729 -14.06 -13.10 -34.34
CA ASP A 729 -12.88 -13.86 -34.79
C ASP A 729 -11.78 -13.94 -33.72
N SER A 730 -11.95 -13.27 -32.58
CA SER A 730 -10.99 -13.32 -31.48
C SER A 730 -11.29 -14.48 -30.53
N PRO A 731 -10.39 -15.47 -30.38
CA PRO A 731 -10.61 -16.59 -29.46
C PRO A 731 -10.87 -16.13 -28.02
N PHE A 732 -10.19 -15.07 -27.59
CA PHE A 732 -10.39 -14.49 -26.26
C PHE A 732 -11.80 -13.92 -26.08
N TRP A 733 -12.27 -13.08 -27.01
CA TRP A 733 -13.59 -12.46 -26.88
C TRP A 733 -14.72 -13.46 -27.02
N SER A 734 -14.55 -14.48 -27.87
CA SER A 734 -15.49 -15.59 -27.98
C SER A 734 -15.54 -16.40 -26.67
N GLY A 735 -14.41 -16.70 -26.03
CA GLY A 735 -14.39 -17.37 -24.72
C GLY A 735 -15.04 -16.56 -23.59
N VAL A 736 -14.88 -15.23 -23.59
CA VAL A 736 -15.59 -14.33 -22.67
C VAL A 736 -17.09 -14.30 -22.97
N PHE A 737 -17.47 -14.19 -24.24
CA PHE A 737 -18.86 -14.15 -24.70
C PHE A 737 -19.64 -15.41 -24.33
N GLU A 738 -19.03 -16.59 -24.46
CA GLU A 738 -19.64 -17.88 -24.08
C GLU A 738 -20.10 -17.94 -22.62
N GLN A 739 -19.56 -17.10 -21.73
CA GLN A 739 -19.96 -17.07 -20.33
C GLN A 739 -21.33 -16.41 -20.11
N GLN A 740 -21.84 -15.64 -21.07
CA GLN A 740 -23.19 -15.08 -21.01
C GLN A 740 -24.27 -16.17 -21.06
N ILE A 741 -24.01 -17.25 -21.82
CA ILE A 741 -25.00 -18.29 -22.16
C ILE A 741 -25.32 -19.20 -20.95
N ARG A 742 -24.59 -19.04 -19.83
CA ARG A 742 -24.66 -19.95 -18.66
C ARG A 742 -25.30 -19.34 -17.41
N LYS A 743 -26.04 -18.25 -17.57
CA LYS A 743 -26.90 -17.71 -16.50
C LYS A 743 -28.25 -18.42 -16.46
#